data_AF-A0A1R3HBD1-F1
#
_entry.id   AF-A0A1R3HBD1-F1
#
_cell.length_a   1.000
_cell.length_b   1.000
_cell.length_c   1.000
_cell.angle_alpha   90.00
_cell.angle_beta   90.00
_cell.angle_gamma   90.00
#
_symmetry.space_group_name_H-M   'P 1'
#
loop_
_entity.id
_entity.type
_entity.pdbx_description
1 polymer ?
#
loop_
_entity_poly.entity_id
_entity_poly.type
_entity_poly.pdbx_seq_one_letter_code
_entity_poly.pdbx_strand_id
1 'polypeptide(L)'
;MGEGGLTQLSFAPDCPPLAVIAAAKIAGIDLPTQTSASSSPTLSLSNGVKLHGTNVILHYIGRIATIPNFYGHDALHASQIDEWLDYAPILSSGAEFENACSYMDTYLEKRTFFVSHYFSIADVAIWSGLAGTGLRWESMRKSNKYPNLVRWYNSVSEEYNDALKEVTDLYGGKKGKLVAAKPKDQKSVNGDISDKAKAGSRPSNEIDLPGAEIGKVRLRFAPEPSGYLHIGHSKAALLNQYFAQRYQGEVILRFDDTNPTKESNEFVENLIKDVETLGIKYSQITYTSDYFTDLMDMAEKLIREGKAYVDDTPREDMQKERMDGIESKNRNNSIEKNLELWKEMIAGSKRGLECCLRGKLDMQDPNKSLRDPVYYRCNPVPHHRIGSKYKLYPTYDFACPFVDSKEGITHALRSSEYHDRNAQYYRIQEDMGMRKVEIYEFSRLNMVYTLLSKRKLLWFVQNGKVDGWDDPRFPTVQGIVRRGLKIEALIQFILEQGASKNLNLMEWDKLWTINKKIIDPVCPRHTAVIDERRVLLTLTNGPDEPFVRIIPRHKKYDGAGEKATTFTRRIWIDYADAECISENEEVTLMDWGNAIVKEIIKDQDGNITQLVGDLHLEGSVKTTKLKLTWLAETKELVNLSLMEFDYLITKKKLDEGEDFMDAVNPCTKKEIAAVGDSNMRNLKQGEIIQLERKGYFRCDVPFVKPSKPIVLFAIPDGRQQSVLK
;
A
#
# COMPACT_ATOMS: atom_id res chain seq x y z
N MET A 1 -9.73 48.94 18.27
CA MET A 1 -8.94 47.89 17.59
C MET A 1 -9.79 47.42 16.44
N GLY A 2 -9.46 47.87 15.22
CA GLY A 2 -10.35 47.81 14.06
C GLY A 2 -10.66 46.38 13.60
N GLU A 3 -11.92 46.16 13.26
CA GLU A 3 -12.42 44.93 12.65
C GLU A 3 -11.65 44.66 11.35
N GLY A 4 -10.87 43.58 11.33
CA GLY A 4 -10.11 43.16 10.17
C GLY A 4 -11.04 42.64 9.08
N GLY A 5 -11.61 43.52 8.27
CA GLY A 5 -12.41 43.16 7.10
C GLY A 5 -11.69 42.14 6.20
N LEU A 6 -12.46 41.21 5.64
CA LEU A 6 -11.95 40.19 4.73
C LEU A 6 -11.58 40.81 3.38
N THR A 7 -10.41 40.46 2.85
CA THR A 7 -9.96 41.02 1.57
C THR A 7 -10.02 40.01 0.43
N GLN A 8 -9.52 38.78 0.63
CA GLN A 8 -9.42 37.84 -0.48
C GLN A 8 -9.19 36.39 -0.03
N LEU A 9 -9.91 35.45 -0.65
CA LEU A 9 -9.66 34.02 -0.55
C LEU A 9 -8.88 33.54 -1.78
N SER A 10 -7.73 32.92 -1.56
CA SER A 10 -6.89 32.36 -2.63
C SER A 10 -6.78 30.83 -2.52
N PHE A 11 -6.93 30.11 -3.64
CA PHE A 11 -6.88 28.64 -3.68
C PHE A 11 -6.50 28.09 -5.06
N ALA A 12 -6.11 26.82 -5.12
CA ALA A 12 -5.78 26.15 -6.38
C ALA A 12 -7.05 25.92 -7.24
N PRO A 13 -7.01 26.19 -8.56
CA PRO A 13 -8.18 26.06 -9.44
C PRO A 13 -8.81 24.66 -9.46
N ASP A 14 -8.01 23.64 -9.23
CA ASP A 14 -8.37 22.23 -9.25
C ASP A 14 -8.88 21.70 -7.90
N CYS A 15 -8.79 22.50 -6.83
CA CYS A 15 -9.25 22.14 -5.49
C CYS A 15 -9.93 23.33 -4.77
N PRO A 16 -11.13 23.77 -5.24
CA PRO A 16 -11.86 24.85 -4.58
C PRO A 16 -12.30 24.45 -3.16
N PRO A 17 -12.09 25.30 -2.15
CA PRO A 17 -12.48 25.01 -0.77
C PRO A 17 -13.99 25.23 -0.57
N LEU A 18 -14.80 24.29 -1.06
CA LEU A 18 -16.27 24.40 -1.11
C LEU A 18 -16.89 24.79 0.23
N ALA A 19 -16.43 24.18 1.32
CA ALA A 19 -16.92 24.47 2.67
C ALA A 19 -16.70 25.94 3.06
N VAL A 20 -15.55 26.52 2.72
CA VAL A 20 -15.23 27.93 3.03
C VAL A 20 -16.11 28.87 2.21
N ILE A 21 -16.27 28.57 0.91
CA ILE A 21 -17.09 29.40 0.01
C ILE A 21 -18.57 29.33 0.43
N ALA A 22 -19.08 28.14 0.73
CA ALA A 22 -20.45 27.95 1.22
C ALA A 22 -20.68 28.66 2.57
N ALA A 23 -19.75 28.52 3.52
CA ALA A 23 -19.85 29.16 4.83
C ALA A 23 -19.87 30.68 4.73
N ALA A 24 -19.00 31.27 3.90
CA ALA A 24 -18.96 32.72 3.70
C ALA A 24 -20.28 33.24 3.11
N LYS A 25 -20.83 32.56 2.10
CA LYS A 25 -22.10 32.94 1.49
C LYS A 25 -23.29 32.83 2.43
N ILE A 26 -23.38 31.72 3.17
CA ILE A 26 -24.44 31.56 4.17
C ILE A 26 -24.35 32.64 5.24
N ALA A 27 -23.14 32.99 5.68
CA ALA A 27 -22.89 34.05 6.65
C ALA A 27 -23.07 35.49 6.09
N GLY A 28 -23.39 35.65 4.80
CA GLY A 28 -23.52 36.97 4.17
C GLY A 28 -22.21 37.75 4.07
N ILE A 29 -21.08 37.04 4.09
CA ILE A 29 -19.73 37.61 4.07
C ILE A 29 -19.25 37.69 2.61
N ASP A 30 -18.98 38.91 2.14
CA ASP A 30 -18.38 39.11 0.81
C ASP A 30 -16.93 38.61 0.82
N LEU A 31 -16.64 37.64 -0.04
CA LEU A 31 -15.36 36.95 -0.08
C LEU A 31 -14.86 36.82 -1.53
N PRO A 32 -14.13 37.82 -2.04
CA PRO A 32 -13.54 37.77 -3.37
C PRO A 32 -12.59 36.57 -3.50
N THR A 33 -12.72 35.80 -4.59
CA THR A 33 -11.89 34.60 -4.83
C THR A 33 -10.80 34.85 -5.87
N GLN A 34 -9.62 34.26 -5.66
CA GLN A 34 -8.49 34.32 -6.60
C GLN A 34 -7.84 32.95 -6.73
N THR A 35 -7.43 32.59 -7.95
CA THR A 35 -6.65 31.38 -8.18
C THR A 35 -5.18 31.58 -7.83
N SER A 36 -4.58 30.63 -7.12
CA SER A 36 -3.15 30.63 -6.78
C SER A 36 -2.53 29.25 -7.00
N ALA A 37 -1.21 29.16 -7.09
CA ALA A 37 -0.49 27.89 -7.25
C ALA A 37 -0.30 27.12 -5.94
N SER A 38 -0.78 27.66 -4.80
CA SER A 38 -0.68 27.02 -3.48
C SER A 38 -1.77 25.98 -3.30
N SER A 39 -1.41 24.79 -2.81
CA SER A 39 -2.35 23.69 -2.57
C SER A 39 -3.29 23.93 -1.38
N SER A 40 -2.94 24.83 -0.45
CA SER A 40 -3.76 25.13 0.74
C SER A 40 -4.50 26.46 0.56
N PRO A 41 -5.82 26.52 0.81
CA PRO A 41 -6.58 27.75 0.74
C PRO A 41 -6.02 28.77 1.74
N THR A 42 -5.92 30.02 1.32
CA THR A 42 -5.35 31.11 2.11
C THR A 42 -6.29 32.30 2.08
N LEU A 43 -6.72 32.73 3.27
CA LEU A 43 -7.57 33.89 3.48
C LEU A 43 -6.71 35.08 3.94
N SER A 44 -6.78 36.19 3.21
CA SER A 44 -6.13 37.45 3.60
C SER A 44 -7.11 38.38 4.29
N LEU A 45 -6.67 38.99 5.40
CA LEU A 45 -7.39 40.00 6.16
C LEU A 45 -6.84 41.40 5.84
N SER A 46 -7.68 42.43 6.00
CA SER A 46 -7.34 43.83 5.69
C SER A 46 -6.14 44.38 6.47
N ASN A 47 -5.83 43.79 7.63
CA ASN A 47 -4.66 44.12 8.45
C ASN A 47 -3.36 43.43 7.97
N GLY A 48 -3.38 42.71 6.85
CA GLY A 48 -2.24 42.00 6.28
C GLY A 48 -2.00 40.59 6.83
N VAL A 49 -2.77 40.14 7.84
CA VAL A 49 -2.68 38.78 8.38
C VAL A 49 -3.28 37.77 7.40
N LYS A 50 -2.64 36.60 7.27
CA LYS A 50 -3.10 35.51 6.42
C LYS A 50 -3.40 34.26 7.25
N LEU A 51 -4.56 33.66 6.99
CA LEU A 51 -4.97 32.38 7.56
C LEU A 51 -4.84 31.29 6.51
N HIS A 52 -4.27 30.15 6.88
CA HIS A 52 -3.99 29.04 5.97
C HIS A 52 -4.73 27.77 6.39
N GLY A 53 -5.38 27.13 5.43
CA GLY A 53 -6.06 25.85 5.60
C GLY A 53 -7.57 25.98 5.82
N THR A 54 -8.32 25.00 5.33
CA THR A 54 -9.79 25.01 5.31
C THR A 54 -10.39 25.15 6.71
N ASN A 55 -9.98 24.32 7.67
CA ASN A 55 -10.54 24.34 9.03
C ASN A 55 -10.22 25.65 9.75
N VAL A 56 -8.98 26.16 9.64
CA VAL A 56 -8.60 27.46 10.24
C VAL A 56 -9.46 28.60 9.70
N ILE A 57 -9.74 28.60 8.39
CA ILE A 57 -10.58 29.60 7.76
C ILE A 57 -12.05 29.43 8.17
N LEU A 58 -12.56 28.21 8.27
CA LEU A 58 -13.91 27.91 8.78
C LEU A 58 -14.07 28.34 10.24
N HIS A 59 -13.06 28.15 11.07
CA HIS A 59 -13.05 28.61 12.47
C HIS A 59 -13.15 30.13 12.54
N TYR A 60 -12.45 30.83 11.65
CA TYR A 60 -12.52 32.28 11.58
C TYR A 60 -13.90 32.76 11.11
N ILE A 61 -14.39 32.25 9.98
CA ILE A 61 -15.71 32.58 9.42
C ILE A 61 -16.82 32.29 10.42
N GLY A 62 -16.79 31.12 11.07
CA GLY A 62 -17.77 30.73 12.07
C GLY A 62 -17.87 31.72 13.23
N ARG A 63 -16.74 32.29 13.67
CA ARG A 63 -16.67 33.22 14.82
C ARG A 63 -17.06 34.66 14.48
N ILE A 64 -16.91 35.07 13.21
CA ILE A 64 -17.27 36.42 12.77
C ILE A 64 -18.65 36.50 12.11
N ALA A 65 -19.25 35.36 11.79
CA ALA A 65 -20.58 35.31 11.19
C ALA A 65 -21.62 35.92 12.13
N THR A 66 -22.60 36.61 11.54
CA THR A 66 -23.73 37.19 12.27
C THR A 66 -24.83 36.17 12.59
N ILE A 67 -24.67 34.92 12.13
CA ILE A 67 -25.58 33.81 12.39
C ILE A 67 -25.42 33.37 13.86
N PRO A 68 -26.50 33.38 14.66
CA PRO A 68 -26.43 32.95 16.06
C PRO A 68 -25.90 31.52 16.20
N ASN A 69 -24.94 31.33 17.12
CA ASN A 69 -24.35 30.04 17.47
C ASN A 69 -23.67 29.28 16.32
N PHE A 70 -23.29 29.96 15.23
CA PHE A 70 -22.72 29.31 14.05
C PHE A 70 -21.39 28.59 14.32
N TYR A 71 -20.64 29.02 15.34
CA TYR A 71 -19.46 28.35 15.89
C TYR A 71 -19.66 27.92 17.37
N GLY A 72 -20.90 27.63 17.77
CA GLY A 72 -21.25 27.24 19.13
C GLY A 72 -21.41 28.43 20.09
N HIS A 73 -22.14 28.21 21.20
CA HIS A 73 -22.39 29.23 22.22
C HIS A 73 -21.52 29.08 23.48
N ASP A 74 -20.84 27.94 23.62
CA ASP A 74 -19.91 27.63 24.71
C ASP A 74 -18.76 26.76 24.20
N ALA A 75 -17.82 26.46 25.10
CA ALA A 75 -16.65 25.66 24.77
C ALA A 75 -17.00 24.22 24.35
N LEU A 76 -18.09 23.63 24.89
CA LEU A 76 -18.49 22.27 24.55
C LEU A 76 -18.98 22.21 23.10
N HIS A 77 -19.89 23.11 22.73
CA HIS A 77 -20.44 23.19 21.38
C HIS A 77 -19.36 23.55 20.35
N ALA A 78 -18.46 24.48 20.68
CA ALA A 78 -17.33 24.80 19.82
C ALA A 78 -16.40 23.58 19.61
N SER A 79 -16.16 22.78 20.66
CA SER A 79 -15.33 21.57 20.55
C SER A 79 -16.02 20.46 19.73
N GLN A 80 -17.34 20.31 19.84
CA GLN A 80 -18.11 19.38 19.00
C GLN A 80 -18.10 19.81 17.53
N ILE A 81 -18.13 21.11 17.27
CA ILE A 81 -17.96 21.65 15.92
C ILE A 81 -16.58 21.28 15.38
N ASP A 82 -15.52 21.46 16.16
CA ASP A 82 -14.15 21.12 15.77
C ASP A 82 -14.03 19.62 15.42
N GLU A 83 -14.66 18.74 16.22
CA GLU A 83 -14.74 17.30 15.93
C GLU A 83 -15.33 17.02 14.53
N TRP A 84 -16.45 17.66 14.18
CA TRP A 84 -17.07 17.48 12.87
C TRP A 84 -16.29 18.13 11.73
N LEU A 85 -15.58 19.23 11.98
CA LEU A 85 -14.68 19.85 11.00
C LEU A 85 -13.46 18.97 10.71
N ASP A 86 -12.95 18.26 11.71
CA ASP A 86 -11.86 17.27 11.55
C ASP A 86 -12.36 15.97 10.90
N TYR A 87 -13.65 15.63 11.08
CA TYR A 87 -14.30 14.49 10.44
C TYR A 87 -14.65 14.72 8.96
N ALA A 88 -15.11 15.92 8.59
CA ALA A 88 -15.60 16.25 7.26
C ALA A 88 -14.67 15.88 6.08
N PRO A 89 -13.33 15.99 6.19
CA PRO A 89 -12.41 15.56 5.14
C PRO A 89 -12.54 14.09 4.70
N ILE A 90 -13.08 13.20 5.56
CA ILE A 90 -13.34 11.79 5.22
C ILE A 90 -14.32 11.65 4.04
N LEU A 91 -15.17 12.66 3.82
CA LEU A 91 -16.11 12.70 2.70
C LEU A 91 -15.44 13.01 1.35
N SER A 92 -14.18 13.45 1.35
CA SER A 92 -13.38 13.58 0.13
C SER A 92 -13.23 12.22 -0.54
N SER A 93 -13.32 12.16 -1.87
CA SER A 93 -13.42 10.92 -2.66
C SER A 93 -12.48 9.79 -2.19
N GLY A 94 -13.03 8.74 -1.56
CA GLY A 94 -12.28 7.59 -1.05
C GLY A 94 -13.14 6.37 -0.68
N ALA A 95 -12.51 5.32 -0.16
CA ALA A 95 -13.17 4.05 0.21
C ALA A 95 -14.08 4.17 1.46
N GLU A 96 -13.78 5.11 2.36
CA GLU A 96 -14.51 5.32 3.62
C GLU A 96 -15.82 6.12 3.47
N PHE A 97 -16.10 6.67 2.29
CA PHE A 97 -17.27 7.54 2.08
C PHE A 97 -18.59 6.87 2.45
N GLU A 98 -18.79 5.59 2.10
CA GLU A 98 -20.03 4.87 2.45
C GLU A 98 -20.15 4.57 3.94
N ASN A 99 -19.02 4.32 4.62
CA ASN A 99 -18.97 4.13 6.06
C ASN A 99 -19.27 5.45 6.78
N ALA A 100 -18.71 6.57 6.29
CA ALA A 100 -19.02 7.90 6.79
C ALA A 100 -20.50 8.26 6.59
N CYS A 101 -21.06 7.99 5.40
CA CYS A 101 -22.50 8.15 5.16
C CYS A 101 -23.33 7.31 6.14
N SER A 102 -22.95 6.06 6.40
CA SER A 102 -23.66 5.19 7.35
C SER A 102 -23.57 5.68 8.79
N TYR A 103 -22.40 6.16 9.21
CA TYR A 103 -22.18 6.71 10.54
C TYR A 103 -23.01 7.98 10.75
N MET A 104 -22.96 8.93 9.80
CA MET A 104 -23.73 10.16 9.87
C MET A 104 -25.24 9.91 9.78
N ASP A 105 -25.69 8.97 8.96
CA ASP A 105 -27.11 8.60 8.89
C ASP A 105 -27.63 8.06 10.23
N THR A 106 -26.83 7.21 10.89
CA THR A 106 -27.14 6.71 12.25
C THR A 106 -27.10 7.85 13.27
N TYR A 107 -26.12 8.74 13.18
CA TYR A 107 -25.98 9.88 14.08
C TYR A 107 -27.17 10.85 14.00
N LEU A 108 -27.69 11.07 12.79
CA LEU A 108 -28.85 11.92 12.48
C LEU A 108 -30.20 11.26 12.72
N GLU A 109 -30.24 9.98 13.10
CA GLU A 109 -31.50 9.29 13.44
C GLU A 109 -32.28 10.02 14.55
N LYS A 110 -31.56 10.58 15.52
CA LYS A 110 -32.13 11.27 16.70
C LYS A 110 -31.82 12.77 16.75
N ARG A 111 -31.30 13.35 15.66
CA ARG A 111 -30.80 14.73 15.63
C ARG A 111 -31.21 15.47 14.37
N THR A 112 -31.47 16.77 14.52
CA THR A 112 -31.78 17.67 13.39
C THR A 112 -30.51 18.18 12.72
N PHE A 113 -29.46 18.48 13.51
CA PHE A 113 -28.18 19.01 13.04
C PHE A 113 -27.01 18.22 13.66
N PHE A 114 -25.79 18.44 13.17
CA PHE A 114 -24.62 17.72 13.66
C PHE A 114 -24.19 18.12 15.08
N VAL A 115 -24.41 19.39 15.44
CA VAL A 115 -24.12 19.92 16.78
C VAL A 115 -25.36 20.59 17.37
N SER A 116 -25.79 20.11 18.54
CA SER A 116 -26.95 20.64 19.27
C SER A 116 -28.25 20.66 18.45
N HIS A 117 -29.05 21.71 18.58
CA HIS A 117 -30.36 21.90 17.94
C HIS A 117 -30.38 23.05 16.93
N TYR A 118 -29.23 23.59 16.54
CA TYR A 118 -29.11 24.73 15.63
C TYR A 118 -28.10 24.45 14.52
N PHE A 119 -28.33 25.07 13.36
CA PHE A 119 -27.46 24.99 12.20
C PHE A 119 -26.10 25.64 12.48
N SER A 120 -25.01 24.96 12.12
CA SER A 120 -23.65 25.36 12.46
C SER A 120 -22.67 25.23 11.29
N ILE A 121 -21.45 25.73 11.48
CA ILE A 121 -20.35 25.56 10.51
C ILE A 121 -20.06 24.07 10.22
N ALA A 122 -20.32 23.17 11.18
CA ALA A 122 -20.15 21.73 11.01
C ALA A 122 -21.13 21.18 9.95
N ASP A 123 -22.38 21.63 9.97
CA ASP A 123 -23.39 21.26 8.98
C ASP A 123 -22.96 21.72 7.57
N VAL A 124 -22.41 22.94 7.46
CA VAL A 124 -21.88 23.47 6.19
C VAL A 124 -20.70 22.64 5.67
N ALA A 125 -19.78 22.24 6.55
CA ALA A 125 -18.62 21.45 6.17
C ALA A 125 -19.01 20.05 5.66
N ILE A 126 -19.91 19.37 6.37
CA ILE A 126 -20.43 18.06 5.98
C ILE A 126 -21.24 18.16 4.68
N TRP A 127 -22.09 19.17 4.56
CA TRP A 127 -22.91 19.38 3.36
C TRP A 127 -22.01 19.58 2.14
N SER A 128 -20.98 20.42 2.29
CA SER A 128 -20.02 20.72 1.22
C SER A 128 -19.17 19.51 0.85
N GLY A 129 -18.82 18.67 1.83
CA GLY A 129 -18.14 17.39 1.61
C GLY A 129 -18.97 16.44 0.74
N LEU A 130 -20.26 16.28 1.05
CA LEU A 130 -21.17 15.45 0.26
C LEU A 130 -21.40 16.04 -1.14
N ALA A 131 -21.72 17.34 -1.23
CA ALA A 131 -21.94 18.04 -2.49
C ALA A 131 -20.71 17.97 -3.42
N GLY A 132 -19.50 18.10 -2.85
CA GLY A 132 -18.23 18.02 -3.56
C GLY A 132 -17.95 16.67 -4.22
N THR A 133 -18.62 15.59 -3.80
CA THR A 133 -18.49 14.28 -4.45
C THR A 133 -19.35 14.11 -5.71
N GLY A 134 -20.21 15.10 -6.02
CA GLY A 134 -21.00 15.16 -7.24
C GLY A 134 -21.90 13.94 -7.47
N LEU A 135 -21.71 13.25 -8.60
CA LEU A 135 -22.54 12.12 -9.02
C LEU A 135 -22.61 10.97 -8.00
N ARG A 136 -21.56 10.81 -7.17
CA ARG A 136 -21.51 9.76 -6.15
C ARG A 136 -22.57 10.00 -5.06
N TRP A 137 -22.62 11.21 -4.50
CA TRP A 137 -23.65 11.56 -3.53
C TRP A 137 -25.05 11.61 -4.18
N GLU A 138 -25.18 12.17 -5.38
CA GLU A 138 -26.45 12.17 -6.14
C GLU A 138 -27.05 10.76 -6.29
N SER A 139 -26.22 9.76 -6.60
CA SER A 139 -26.66 8.37 -6.72
C SER A 139 -27.13 7.78 -5.38
N MET A 140 -26.43 8.09 -4.28
CA MET A 140 -26.81 7.60 -2.95
C MET A 140 -28.00 8.34 -2.37
N ARG A 141 -28.13 9.64 -2.65
CA ARG A 141 -29.27 10.47 -2.24
C ARG A 141 -30.58 10.01 -2.87
N LYS A 142 -30.51 9.48 -4.10
CA LYS A 142 -31.65 8.84 -4.78
C LYS A 142 -31.90 7.40 -4.33
N SER A 143 -31.02 6.82 -3.54
CA SER A 143 -31.21 5.51 -2.93
C SER A 143 -31.91 5.63 -1.58
N ASN A 144 -32.64 4.61 -1.17
CA ASN A 144 -33.26 4.55 0.16
C ASN A 144 -32.27 4.09 1.26
N LYS A 145 -30.95 4.17 1.01
CA LYS A 145 -29.91 3.61 1.90
C LYS A 145 -29.63 4.47 3.14
N TYR A 146 -29.77 5.80 3.04
CA TYR A 146 -29.42 6.75 4.10
C TYR A 146 -30.55 7.77 4.33
N PRO A 147 -31.72 7.35 4.83
CA PRO A 147 -32.91 8.19 4.89
C PRO A 147 -32.75 9.44 5.78
N ASN A 148 -32.02 9.35 6.88
CA ASN A 148 -31.81 10.47 7.82
C ASN A 148 -30.82 11.49 7.26
N LEU A 149 -29.74 11.01 6.65
CA LEU A 149 -28.75 11.86 6.01
C LEU A 149 -29.33 12.58 4.78
N VAL A 150 -30.15 11.88 3.99
CA VAL A 150 -30.85 12.48 2.84
C VAL A 150 -31.86 13.53 3.30
N ARG A 151 -32.65 13.24 4.34
CA ARG A 151 -33.56 14.23 4.96
C ARG A 151 -32.81 15.50 5.36
N TRP A 152 -31.74 15.35 6.13
CA TRP A 152 -30.92 16.48 6.58
C TRP A 152 -30.31 17.25 5.41
N TYR A 153 -29.68 16.56 4.44
CA TYR A 153 -29.04 17.21 3.29
C TYR A 153 -30.05 18.03 2.47
N ASN A 154 -31.24 17.49 2.23
CA ASN A 154 -32.28 18.19 1.49
C ASN A 154 -32.81 19.40 2.27
N SER A 155 -33.01 19.27 3.60
CA SER A 155 -33.42 20.39 4.46
C SER A 155 -32.43 21.55 4.40
N VAL A 156 -31.13 21.27 4.54
CA VAL A 156 -30.07 22.29 4.45
C VAL A 156 -30.02 22.91 3.04
N SER A 157 -30.17 22.10 2.01
CA SER A 157 -30.15 22.57 0.62
C SER A 157 -31.34 23.47 0.28
N GLU A 158 -32.51 23.21 0.87
CA GLU A 158 -33.74 23.97 0.65
C GLU A 158 -33.71 25.29 1.44
N GLU A 159 -33.32 25.26 2.71
CA GLU A 159 -33.25 26.43 3.58
C GLU A 159 -32.23 27.46 3.10
N TYR A 160 -31.07 27.01 2.58
CA TYR A 160 -29.99 27.88 2.10
C TYR A 160 -29.80 27.81 0.58
N ASN A 161 -30.86 27.51 -0.16
CA ASN A 161 -30.81 27.29 -1.61
C ASN A 161 -30.11 28.42 -2.37
N ASP A 162 -30.42 29.68 -2.06
CA ASP A 162 -29.85 30.84 -2.78
C ASP A 162 -28.32 30.92 -2.63
N ALA A 163 -27.79 30.60 -1.43
CA ALA A 163 -26.35 30.59 -1.17
C ALA A 163 -25.66 29.34 -1.73
N LEU A 164 -26.29 28.18 -1.57
CA LEU A 164 -25.68 26.88 -1.84
C LEU A 164 -25.76 26.46 -3.31
N LYS A 165 -26.84 26.81 -4.01
CA LYS A 165 -27.03 26.49 -5.44
C LYS A 165 -25.98 27.17 -6.31
N GLU A 166 -25.59 28.40 -5.99
CA GLU A 166 -24.54 29.08 -6.74
C GLU A 166 -23.18 28.40 -6.55
N VAL A 167 -22.90 27.87 -5.35
CA VAL A 167 -21.66 27.11 -5.07
C VAL A 167 -21.65 25.80 -5.83
N THR A 168 -22.77 25.06 -5.88
CA THR A 168 -22.86 23.81 -6.63
C THR A 168 -22.93 24.02 -8.14
N ASP A 169 -23.51 25.11 -8.64
CA ASP A 169 -23.51 25.42 -10.08
C ASP A 169 -22.10 25.83 -10.57
N LEU A 170 -21.34 26.56 -9.76
CA LEU A 170 -19.97 26.98 -10.09
C LEU A 170 -18.93 25.88 -9.89
N TYR A 171 -19.09 25.05 -8.85
CA TYR A 171 -18.04 24.12 -8.41
C TYR A 171 -18.52 22.67 -8.21
N GLY A 172 -19.82 22.41 -8.25
CA GLY A 172 -20.41 21.08 -8.14
C GLY A 172 -20.33 20.32 -9.46
N GLY A 173 -19.34 19.44 -9.59
CA GLY A 173 -19.42 18.33 -10.55
C GLY A 173 -18.81 18.54 -11.94
N LYS A 174 -17.94 19.53 -12.18
CA LYS A 174 -17.12 19.61 -13.41
C LYS A 174 -15.63 19.58 -13.10
N LYS A 175 -15.03 18.39 -13.00
CA LYS A 175 -13.61 18.23 -13.39
C LYS A 175 -13.54 18.36 -14.92
N GLY A 176 -13.26 19.57 -15.40
CA GLY A 176 -12.89 19.81 -16.81
C GLY A 176 -13.50 21.07 -17.44
N LYS A 177 -12.62 22.04 -17.71
CA LYS A 177 -12.80 23.30 -18.48
C LYS A 177 -13.63 24.41 -17.82
N LEU A 178 -12.92 25.31 -17.14
CA LEU A 178 -13.29 26.72 -17.12
C LEU A 178 -12.65 27.44 -18.31
N VAL A 179 -13.48 28.25 -18.94
CA VAL A 179 -13.30 28.90 -20.24
C VAL A 179 -12.27 30.02 -20.12
N ALA A 180 -11.15 29.91 -20.84
CA ALA A 180 -10.37 31.08 -21.22
C ALA A 180 -11.18 31.88 -22.24
N ALA A 181 -11.54 33.11 -21.90
CA ALA A 181 -12.19 34.05 -22.82
C ALA A 181 -11.29 34.30 -24.03
N LYS A 182 -11.82 34.08 -25.25
CA LYS A 182 -11.28 34.69 -26.48
C LYS A 182 -12.40 35.06 -27.46
N PRO A 183 -12.15 36.05 -28.34
CA PRO A 183 -13.18 36.85 -29.00
C PRO A 183 -13.85 36.14 -30.19
N LYS A 184 -15.01 36.70 -30.59
CA LYS A 184 -15.85 36.35 -31.74
C LYS A 184 -15.04 36.18 -33.05
N ASP A 185 -15.31 35.10 -33.81
CA ASP A 185 -16.00 35.21 -35.12
C ASP A 185 -16.23 33.86 -35.85
N GLN A 186 -17.43 33.78 -36.45
CA GLN A 186 -17.85 33.14 -37.72
C GLN A 186 -17.89 31.61 -37.97
N LYS A 187 -19.15 31.15 -38.16
CA LYS A 187 -19.75 30.32 -39.23
C LYS A 187 -19.36 28.83 -39.43
N SER A 188 -20.33 27.98 -39.04
CA SER A 188 -20.92 26.80 -39.71
C SER A 188 -20.26 26.20 -40.96
N VAL A 189 -20.17 24.85 -41.04
CA VAL A 189 -20.92 23.96 -41.97
C VAL A 189 -20.74 22.47 -41.55
N ASN A 190 -21.81 21.68 -41.66
CA ASN A 190 -21.93 20.22 -41.44
C ASN A 190 -21.23 19.36 -42.52
N GLY A 191 -20.82 18.13 -42.17
CA GLY A 191 -20.49 17.08 -43.15
C GLY A 191 -20.02 15.76 -42.51
N ASP A 192 -20.65 14.65 -42.92
CA ASP A 192 -20.70 13.31 -42.33
C ASP A 192 -19.42 12.43 -42.25
N ILE A 193 -19.40 11.61 -41.18
CA ILE A 193 -19.13 10.16 -41.07
C ILE A 193 -17.95 9.53 -41.84
N SER A 194 -16.93 9.05 -41.12
CA SER A 194 -16.59 7.61 -41.02
C SER A 194 -15.35 7.33 -40.15
N ASP A 195 -15.45 6.23 -39.38
CA ASP A 195 -14.40 5.37 -38.82
C ASP A 195 -13.28 5.96 -37.93
N LYS A 196 -13.43 5.75 -36.62
CA LYS A 196 -12.43 5.02 -35.81
C LYS A 196 -12.93 4.65 -34.42
N ALA A 197 -12.79 3.36 -34.14
CA ALA A 197 -12.73 2.65 -32.87
C ALA A 197 -13.01 3.45 -31.58
N LYS A 198 -14.03 2.97 -30.84
CA LYS A 198 -14.33 3.32 -29.45
C LYS A 198 -13.08 3.26 -28.57
N ALA A 199 -12.47 4.41 -28.33
CA ALA A 199 -11.63 4.62 -27.16
C ALA A 199 -12.55 4.75 -25.95
N GLY A 200 -12.58 3.72 -25.11
CA GLY A 200 -13.29 3.74 -23.84
C GLY A 200 -12.85 4.94 -22.98
N SER A 201 -13.86 5.61 -22.42
CA SER A 201 -13.71 6.60 -21.35
C SER A 201 -12.77 6.07 -20.27
N ARG A 202 -11.60 6.72 -20.09
CA ARG A 202 -10.61 6.36 -19.08
C ARG A 202 -10.98 6.98 -17.72
N PRO A 203 -10.82 6.25 -16.60
CA PRO A 203 -11.10 6.77 -15.26
C PRO A 203 -10.05 7.81 -14.84
N SER A 204 -10.50 8.91 -14.22
CA SER A 204 -9.77 10.15 -13.95
C SER A 204 -8.79 10.13 -12.74
N ASN A 205 -8.14 8.99 -12.46
CA ASN A 205 -7.18 8.84 -11.33
C ASN A 205 -5.82 8.29 -11.80
N GLU A 206 -5.41 8.55 -13.04
CA GLU A 206 -4.18 7.96 -13.57
C GLU A 206 -2.93 8.67 -13.02
N ILE A 207 -2.05 7.88 -12.39
CA ILE A 207 -0.67 8.26 -12.11
C ILE A 207 0.06 8.36 -13.45
N ASP A 208 0.62 9.53 -13.78
CA ASP A 208 1.28 9.81 -15.05
C ASP A 208 2.71 10.33 -14.84
N LEU A 209 3.59 10.09 -15.82
CA LEU A 209 4.96 10.60 -15.84
C LEU A 209 5.01 11.96 -16.56
N PRO A 210 5.56 13.02 -15.93
CA PRO A 210 5.65 14.34 -16.54
C PRO A 210 6.45 14.33 -17.85
N GLY A 211 5.84 14.76 -18.95
CA GLY A 211 6.53 14.85 -20.24
C GLY A 211 6.84 13.50 -20.90
N ALA A 212 6.23 12.40 -20.43
CA ALA A 212 6.42 11.10 -21.02
C ALA A 212 5.76 10.97 -22.39
N GLU A 213 6.52 10.45 -23.36
CA GLU A 213 6.06 10.13 -24.70
C GLU A 213 6.00 8.62 -24.92
N ILE A 214 4.92 8.15 -25.55
CA ILE A 214 4.73 6.73 -25.86
C ILE A 214 5.89 6.23 -26.75
N GLY A 215 6.46 5.08 -26.39
CA GLY A 215 7.58 4.45 -27.10
C GLY A 215 8.95 5.02 -26.74
N LYS A 216 9.03 6.12 -25.99
CA LYS A 216 10.31 6.78 -25.64
C LYS A 216 10.67 6.69 -24.16
N VAL A 217 9.76 6.23 -23.32
CA VAL A 217 10.00 6.10 -21.88
C VAL A 217 11.02 4.99 -21.61
N ARG A 218 12.12 5.36 -20.98
CA ARG A 218 13.13 4.44 -20.46
C ARG A 218 13.28 4.62 -18.95
N LEU A 219 13.13 3.52 -18.22
CA LEU A 219 13.06 3.44 -16.76
C LEU A 219 14.11 2.46 -16.24
N ARG A 220 14.32 2.45 -14.92
CA ARG A 220 15.16 1.44 -14.26
C ARG A 220 14.68 1.09 -12.86
N PHE A 221 14.71 -0.20 -12.56
CA PHE A 221 14.72 -0.70 -11.20
C PHE A 221 16.17 -0.97 -10.80
N ALA A 222 16.67 -0.22 -9.82
CA ALA A 222 18.09 -0.20 -9.47
C ALA A 222 18.36 -0.65 -8.02
N PRO A 223 18.19 -1.95 -7.68
CA PRO A 223 18.49 -2.44 -6.34
C PRO A 223 20.00 -2.56 -6.06
N GLU A 224 20.42 -2.23 -4.84
CA GLU A 224 21.75 -2.62 -4.31
C GLU A 224 21.72 -4.12 -3.99
N PRO A 225 22.69 -4.93 -4.48
CA PRO A 225 22.75 -6.37 -4.23
C PRO A 225 23.28 -6.71 -2.84
N SER A 226 22.63 -6.19 -1.80
CA SER A 226 23.02 -6.31 -0.39
C SER A 226 21.95 -6.96 0.51
N GLY A 227 20.94 -7.58 -0.10
CA GLY A 227 19.87 -8.27 0.61
C GLY A 227 18.69 -8.61 -0.29
N TYR A 228 17.70 -9.28 0.29
CA TYR A 228 16.49 -9.75 -0.41
C TYR A 228 15.49 -8.62 -0.66
N LEU A 229 14.67 -8.73 -1.71
CA LEU A 229 13.57 -7.79 -1.91
C LEU A 229 12.48 -8.01 -0.86
N HIS A 230 11.92 -6.90 -0.42
CA HIS A 230 10.77 -6.88 0.47
C HIS A 230 9.70 -5.98 -0.12
N ILE A 231 8.51 -6.00 0.46
CA ILE A 231 7.34 -5.28 -0.03
C ILE A 231 7.61 -3.79 -0.34
N GLY A 232 8.49 -3.14 0.42
CA GLY A 232 8.97 -1.78 0.12
C GLY A 232 9.65 -1.62 -1.24
N HIS A 233 10.49 -2.58 -1.64
CA HIS A 233 11.14 -2.60 -2.95
C HIS A 233 10.16 -3.00 -4.06
N SER A 234 9.18 -3.86 -3.77
CA SER A 234 8.16 -4.26 -4.73
C SER A 234 7.40 -3.06 -5.30
N LYS A 235 7.15 -2.02 -4.49
CA LYS A 235 6.56 -0.77 -4.98
C LYS A 235 7.41 -0.12 -6.07
N ALA A 236 8.71 0.02 -5.85
CA ALA A 236 9.62 0.59 -6.84
C ALA A 236 9.66 -0.25 -8.13
N ALA A 237 9.80 -1.57 -8.00
CA ALA A 237 9.87 -2.48 -9.14
C ALA A 237 8.56 -2.44 -9.97
N LEU A 238 7.41 -2.60 -9.31
CA LEU A 238 6.11 -2.66 -9.96
C LEU A 238 5.71 -1.31 -10.57
N LEU A 239 6.09 -0.17 -9.98
CA LEU A 239 5.85 1.14 -10.59
C LEU A 239 6.66 1.34 -11.88
N ASN A 240 7.93 0.92 -11.91
CA ASN A 240 8.72 0.95 -13.14
C ASN A 240 8.07 0.08 -14.23
N GLN A 241 7.62 -1.13 -13.88
CA GLN A 241 6.89 -2.01 -14.81
C GLN A 241 5.59 -1.38 -15.31
N TYR A 242 4.79 -0.81 -14.41
CA TYR A 242 3.50 -0.18 -14.74
C TYR A 242 3.68 0.95 -15.75
N PHE A 243 4.63 1.85 -15.52
CA PHE A 243 4.86 2.96 -16.45
C PHE A 243 5.46 2.49 -17.79
N ALA A 244 6.37 1.50 -17.78
CA ALA A 244 6.87 0.93 -19.03
C ALA A 244 5.73 0.33 -19.86
N GLN A 245 4.80 -0.42 -19.25
CA GLN A 245 3.63 -0.94 -19.96
C GLN A 245 2.71 0.19 -20.47
N ARG A 246 2.43 1.18 -19.63
CA ARG A 246 1.55 2.30 -19.96
C ARG A 246 2.06 3.12 -21.15
N TYR A 247 3.36 3.40 -21.18
CA TYR A 247 3.98 4.21 -22.22
C TYR A 247 4.68 3.41 -23.30
N GLN A 248 4.49 2.08 -23.36
CA GLN A 248 5.20 1.20 -24.31
C GLN A 248 6.72 1.43 -24.28
N GLY A 249 7.24 1.67 -23.08
CA GLY A 249 8.64 1.92 -22.80
C GLY A 249 9.39 0.68 -22.33
N GLU A 250 10.58 0.90 -21.82
CA GLU A 250 11.48 -0.15 -21.35
C GLU A 250 11.91 0.04 -19.90
N VAL A 251 12.16 -1.08 -19.21
CA VAL A 251 12.76 -1.11 -17.87
C VAL A 251 14.13 -1.77 -17.96
N ILE A 252 15.15 -1.13 -17.39
CA ILE A 252 16.45 -1.74 -17.13
C ILE A 252 16.46 -2.30 -15.70
N LEU A 253 16.95 -3.52 -15.52
CA LEU A 253 17.32 -4.02 -14.19
C LEU A 253 18.79 -3.68 -13.97
N ARG A 254 19.07 -2.71 -13.11
CA ARG A 254 20.45 -2.29 -12.82
C ARG A 254 20.85 -2.72 -11.42
N PHE A 255 21.95 -3.43 -11.26
CA PHE A 255 22.54 -3.61 -9.94
C PHE A 255 23.39 -2.39 -9.61
N ASP A 256 22.97 -1.61 -8.61
CA ASP A 256 23.75 -0.49 -8.09
C ASP A 256 24.82 -1.02 -7.13
N ASP A 257 25.83 -1.66 -7.71
CA ASP A 257 26.90 -2.41 -7.05
C ASP A 257 28.15 -1.54 -6.84
N THR A 258 28.04 -0.54 -5.97
CA THR A 258 29.14 0.39 -5.68
C THR A 258 29.79 0.14 -4.32
N ASN A 259 29.28 -0.82 -3.54
CA ASN A 259 29.70 -1.07 -2.18
C ASN A 259 30.18 -2.52 -1.97
N PRO A 260 31.46 -2.82 -2.24
CA PRO A 260 31.98 -4.19 -2.26
C PRO A 260 31.89 -4.91 -0.89
N THR A 261 31.69 -4.19 0.22
CA THR A 261 31.63 -4.78 1.56
C THR A 261 30.26 -5.37 1.89
N LYS A 262 29.19 -4.97 1.18
CA LYS A 262 27.82 -5.41 1.47
C LYS A 262 27.22 -6.31 0.40
N GLU A 263 27.92 -6.45 -0.72
CA GLU A 263 27.36 -7.02 -1.95
C GLU A 263 27.92 -8.42 -2.21
N SER A 264 27.09 -9.29 -2.81
CA SER A 264 27.49 -10.65 -3.14
C SER A 264 26.75 -11.17 -4.37
N ASN A 265 27.33 -12.17 -5.04
CA ASN A 265 26.68 -12.85 -6.17
C ASN A 265 25.40 -13.59 -5.73
N GLU A 266 25.36 -14.11 -4.49
CA GLU A 266 24.16 -14.72 -3.91
C GLU A 266 22.98 -13.71 -3.88
N PHE A 267 23.23 -12.45 -3.51
CA PHE A 267 22.18 -11.43 -3.51
C PHE A 267 21.76 -11.05 -4.92
N VAL A 268 22.67 -11.01 -5.89
CA VAL A 268 22.32 -10.79 -7.31
C VAL A 268 21.37 -11.87 -7.80
N GLU A 269 21.70 -13.15 -7.59
CA GLU A 269 20.89 -14.28 -8.01
C GLU A 269 19.50 -14.27 -7.35
N ASN A 270 19.43 -13.99 -6.05
CA ASN A 270 18.16 -13.89 -5.33
C ASN A 270 17.31 -12.70 -5.79
N LEU A 271 17.93 -11.56 -6.06
CA LEU A 271 17.24 -10.39 -6.60
C LEU A 271 16.62 -10.69 -7.97
N ILE A 272 17.33 -11.40 -8.86
CA ILE A 272 16.78 -11.83 -10.16
C ILE A 272 15.55 -12.71 -9.93
N LYS A 273 15.66 -13.70 -9.04
CA LYS A 273 14.52 -14.57 -8.67
C LYS A 273 13.33 -13.78 -8.11
N ASP A 274 13.56 -12.77 -7.28
CA ASP A 274 12.49 -11.91 -6.75
C ASP A 274 11.84 -11.06 -7.86
N VAL A 275 12.65 -10.52 -8.79
CA VAL A 275 12.18 -9.75 -9.95
C VAL A 275 11.32 -10.62 -10.87
N GLU A 276 11.74 -11.86 -11.13
CA GLU A 276 10.97 -12.87 -11.87
C GLU A 276 9.68 -13.25 -11.14
N THR A 277 9.75 -13.45 -9.82
CA THR A 277 8.59 -13.74 -8.98
C THR A 277 7.56 -12.62 -9.03
N LEU A 278 8.00 -11.36 -9.09
CA LEU A 278 7.14 -10.18 -9.30
C LEU A 278 6.62 -10.03 -10.74
N GLY A 279 7.07 -10.86 -11.68
CA GLY A 279 6.69 -10.78 -13.10
C GLY A 279 7.20 -9.54 -13.82
N ILE A 280 8.27 -8.91 -13.32
CA ILE A 280 8.85 -7.71 -13.92
C ILE A 280 9.58 -8.11 -15.21
N LYS A 281 9.25 -7.42 -16.29
CA LYS A 281 9.92 -7.57 -17.58
C LYS A 281 10.92 -6.44 -17.75
N TYR A 282 12.18 -6.78 -17.96
CA TYR A 282 13.26 -5.83 -18.22
C TYR A 282 13.89 -6.11 -19.60
N SER A 283 14.43 -5.08 -20.25
CA SER A 283 15.08 -5.21 -21.56
C SER A 283 16.53 -5.66 -21.46
N GLN A 284 17.21 -5.33 -20.35
CA GLN A 284 18.60 -5.70 -20.11
C GLN A 284 18.93 -5.68 -18.61
N ILE A 285 19.96 -6.43 -18.24
CA ILE A 285 20.61 -6.36 -16.93
C ILE A 285 21.91 -5.56 -17.09
N THR A 286 22.10 -4.55 -16.25
CA THR A 286 23.34 -3.76 -16.21
C THR A 286 23.89 -3.70 -14.79
N TYR A 287 25.17 -3.34 -14.67
CA TYR A 287 25.82 -3.14 -13.38
C TYR A 287 26.46 -1.75 -13.36
N THR A 288 26.29 -1.01 -12.27
CA THR A 288 26.93 0.30 -12.13
C THR A 288 28.45 0.18 -12.23
N SER A 289 29.03 -0.93 -11.77
CA SER A 289 30.47 -1.17 -11.90
C SER A 289 30.99 -1.44 -13.31
N ASP A 290 30.11 -1.67 -14.31
CA ASP A 290 30.51 -1.65 -15.73
C ASP A 290 30.96 -0.25 -16.18
N TYR A 291 30.50 0.80 -15.50
CA TYR A 291 30.79 2.20 -15.80
C TYR A 291 31.92 2.80 -14.96
N PHE A 292 32.63 2.02 -14.14
CA PHE A 292 33.66 2.56 -13.23
C PHE A 292 34.78 3.30 -13.97
N THR A 293 35.20 2.82 -15.14
CA THR A 293 36.20 3.53 -15.94
C THR A 293 35.69 4.91 -16.36
N ASP A 294 34.48 4.98 -16.94
CA ASP A 294 33.88 6.25 -17.37
C ASP A 294 33.63 7.21 -16.19
N LEU A 295 33.23 6.66 -15.03
CA LEU A 295 33.00 7.43 -13.80
C LEU A 295 34.31 8.00 -13.25
N MET A 296 35.43 7.28 -13.37
CA MET A 296 36.74 7.76 -12.95
C MET A 296 37.25 8.86 -13.90
N ASP A 297 37.07 8.69 -15.21
CA ASP A 297 37.40 9.72 -16.20
C ASP A 297 36.59 11.00 -15.98
N MET A 298 35.31 10.86 -15.62
CA MET A 298 34.47 11.99 -15.24
C MET A 298 34.96 12.67 -13.96
N ALA A 299 35.38 11.90 -12.94
CA ALA A 299 35.96 12.47 -11.73
C ALA A 299 37.23 13.28 -12.02
N GLU A 300 38.14 12.75 -12.86
CA GLU A 300 39.33 13.49 -13.28
C GLU A 300 39.00 14.77 -14.06
N LYS A 301 38.01 14.71 -14.96
CA LYS A 301 37.51 15.89 -15.68
C LYS A 301 37.03 16.95 -14.69
N LEU A 302 36.21 16.59 -13.71
CA LEU A 302 35.70 17.53 -12.70
C LEU A 302 36.82 18.12 -11.83
N ILE A 303 37.86 17.35 -11.50
CA ILE A 303 39.05 17.87 -10.80
C ILE A 303 39.74 18.94 -11.65
N ARG A 304 39.95 18.67 -12.95
CA ARG A 304 40.59 19.61 -13.88
C ARG A 304 39.79 20.88 -14.11
N GLU A 305 38.46 20.79 -14.05
CA GLU A 305 37.56 21.93 -14.12
C GLU A 305 37.42 22.69 -12.79
N GLY A 306 38.12 22.24 -11.72
CA GLY A 306 38.02 22.84 -10.39
C GLY A 306 36.68 22.60 -9.68
N LYS A 307 35.88 21.63 -10.17
CA LYS A 307 34.57 21.25 -9.64
C LYS A 307 34.62 20.07 -8.66
N ALA A 308 35.80 19.50 -8.44
CA ALA A 308 36.03 18.47 -7.43
C ALA A 308 37.43 18.62 -6.82
N TYR A 309 37.59 18.20 -5.57
CA TYR A 309 38.85 18.23 -4.84
C TYR A 309 39.01 17.02 -3.93
N VAL A 310 40.25 16.67 -3.61
CA VAL A 310 40.55 15.57 -2.69
C VAL A 310 40.68 16.12 -1.28
N ASP A 311 40.00 15.48 -0.35
CA ASP A 311 39.90 15.89 1.04
C ASP A 311 40.40 14.77 1.97
N ASP A 312 41.30 15.14 2.89
CA ASP A 312 41.85 14.28 3.93
C ASP A 312 41.36 14.64 5.35
N THR A 313 40.39 15.55 5.45
CA THR A 313 39.78 15.89 6.74
C THR A 313 39.15 14.64 7.36
N PRO A 314 39.44 14.34 8.65
CA PRO A 314 38.83 13.22 9.36
C PRO A 314 37.30 13.24 9.27
N ARG A 315 36.69 12.06 9.18
CA ARG A 315 35.25 11.92 8.89
C ARG A 315 34.34 12.71 9.85
N GLU A 316 34.65 12.69 11.14
CA GLU A 316 33.85 13.40 12.16
C GLU A 316 33.93 14.90 12.00
N ASP A 317 35.12 15.43 11.72
CA ASP A 317 35.34 16.86 11.52
C ASP A 317 34.72 17.31 10.19
N MET A 318 34.90 16.54 9.11
CA MET A 318 34.25 16.79 7.83
C MET A 318 32.71 16.85 7.97
N GLN A 319 32.13 16.00 8.82
CA GLN A 319 30.70 16.03 9.09
C GLN A 319 30.29 17.31 9.83
N LYS A 320 31.03 17.74 10.85
CA LYS A 320 30.78 19.00 11.58
C LYS A 320 30.92 20.21 10.65
N GLU A 321 32.06 20.31 9.96
CA GLU A 321 32.33 21.36 8.97
C GLU A 321 31.18 21.50 7.97
N ARG A 322 30.70 20.37 7.42
CA ARG A 322 29.58 20.37 6.48
C ARG A 322 28.25 20.81 7.11
N MET A 323 27.99 20.45 8.36
CA MET A 323 26.78 20.88 9.08
C MET A 323 26.80 22.37 9.39
N ASP A 324 27.99 22.92 9.66
CA ASP A 324 28.20 24.33 10.01
C ASP A 324 28.49 25.21 8.77
N GLY A 325 28.64 24.60 7.58
CA GLY A 325 28.92 25.31 6.33
C GLY A 325 30.38 25.77 6.18
N ILE A 326 31.29 25.21 6.97
CA ILE A 326 32.72 25.57 6.98
C ILE A 326 33.42 24.85 5.84
N GLU A 327 34.12 25.59 4.99
CA GLU A 327 34.92 25.02 3.91
C GLU A 327 36.08 24.19 4.48
N SER A 328 36.30 22.99 3.92
CA SER A 328 37.49 22.20 4.25
C SER A 328 38.76 22.96 3.88
N LYS A 329 39.81 22.83 4.69
CA LYS A 329 41.16 23.34 4.39
C LYS A 329 41.66 22.90 3.00
N ASN A 330 41.18 21.76 2.51
CA ASN A 330 41.59 21.16 1.23
C ASN A 330 40.77 21.66 0.03
N ARG A 331 39.69 22.42 0.25
CA ARG A 331 38.74 22.85 -0.80
C ARG A 331 39.37 23.69 -1.90
N ASN A 332 40.43 24.42 -1.57
CA ASN A 332 41.16 25.32 -2.46
C ASN A 332 42.56 24.77 -2.84
N ASN A 333 42.77 23.46 -2.70
CA ASN A 333 43.96 22.80 -3.26
C ASN A 333 44.08 23.07 -4.78
N SER A 334 45.32 23.19 -5.27
CA SER A 334 45.55 23.32 -6.71
C SER A 334 45.11 22.07 -7.46
N ILE A 335 44.87 22.20 -8.77
CA ILE A 335 44.48 21.09 -9.64
C ILE A 335 45.54 19.99 -9.61
N GLU A 336 46.82 20.36 -9.66
CA GLU A 336 47.96 19.42 -9.62
C GLU A 336 47.98 18.65 -8.30
N LYS A 337 47.72 19.34 -7.18
CA LYS A 337 47.70 18.69 -5.87
C LYS A 337 46.54 17.69 -5.75
N ASN A 338 45.36 18.05 -6.26
CA ASN A 338 44.21 17.15 -6.28
C ASN A 338 44.46 15.93 -7.18
N LEU A 339 45.09 16.11 -8.34
CA LEU A 339 45.44 14.99 -9.24
C LEU A 339 46.51 14.07 -8.65
N GLU A 340 47.48 14.62 -7.89
CA GLU A 340 48.46 13.83 -7.14
C GLU A 340 47.77 12.94 -6.09
N LEU A 341 46.92 13.53 -5.24
CA LEU A 341 46.19 12.79 -4.21
C LEU A 341 45.17 11.79 -4.82
N TRP A 342 44.57 12.13 -5.96
CA TRP A 342 43.69 11.23 -6.69
C TRP A 342 44.42 9.96 -7.17
N LYS A 343 45.67 10.10 -7.65
CA LYS A 343 46.50 8.93 -8.00
C LYS A 343 46.80 8.06 -6.78
N GLU A 344 47.06 8.66 -5.62
CA GLU A 344 47.23 7.92 -4.36
C GLU A 344 45.96 7.14 -3.97
N MET A 345 44.78 7.75 -4.15
CA MET A 345 43.49 7.08 -3.95
C MET A 345 43.30 5.90 -4.92
N ILE A 346 43.60 6.09 -6.21
CA ILE A 346 43.55 5.03 -7.23
C ILE A 346 44.46 3.86 -6.86
N ALA A 347 45.69 4.15 -6.45
CA ALA A 347 46.65 3.14 -6.00
C ALA A 347 46.21 2.41 -4.72
N GLY A 348 45.29 3.01 -3.95
CA GLY A 348 44.90 2.57 -2.61
C GLY A 348 46.10 2.57 -1.67
N SER A 349 46.96 3.58 -1.77
CA SER A 349 48.11 3.74 -0.89
C SER A 349 47.67 4.09 0.53
N LYS A 350 48.58 4.05 1.51
CA LYS A 350 48.29 4.50 2.88
C LYS A 350 47.73 5.93 2.89
N ARG A 351 48.29 6.80 2.03
CA ARG A 351 47.82 8.17 1.88
C ARG A 351 46.44 8.23 1.22
N GLY A 352 46.22 7.47 0.15
CA GLY A 352 44.93 7.41 -0.54
C GLY A 352 43.79 6.94 0.36
N LEU A 353 44.06 6.00 1.27
CA LEU A 353 43.06 5.47 2.23
C LEU A 353 42.57 6.52 3.24
N GLU A 354 43.35 7.56 3.49
CA GLU A 354 42.97 8.70 4.36
C GLU A 354 42.13 9.74 3.60
N CYS A 355 42.03 9.63 2.28
CA CYS A 355 41.42 10.62 1.42
C CYS A 355 40.04 10.19 0.89
N CYS A 356 39.23 11.18 0.55
CA CYS A 356 38.03 11.03 -0.28
C CYS A 356 37.97 12.11 -1.36
N LEU A 357 37.28 11.85 -2.46
CA LEU A 357 37.00 12.88 -3.46
C LEU A 357 35.67 13.54 -3.13
N ARG A 358 35.62 14.88 -3.14
CA ARG A 358 34.41 15.65 -2.90
C ARG A 358 34.09 16.52 -4.10
N GLY A 359 32.80 16.70 -4.37
CA GLY A 359 32.32 17.76 -5.26
C GLY A 359 32.54 19.12 -4.65
N LYS A 360 32.86 20.11 -5.48
CA LYS A 360 32.96 21.52 -5.09
C LYS A 360 31.67 22.23 -5.48
N LEU A 361 30.68 22.12 -4.60
CA LEU A 361 29.34 22.69 -4.77
C LEU A 361 29.24 23.98 -3.94
N ASP A 362 28.20 24.13 -3.10
CA ASP A 362 27.99 25.30 -2.26
C ASP A 362 27.90 24.90 -0.78
N MET A 363 28.91 25.30 -0.01
CA MET A 363 28.98 25.04 1.43
C MET A 363 27.99 25.88 2.25
N GLN A 364 27.48 26.99 1.70
CA GLN A 364 26.50 27.86 2.35
C GLN A 364 25.05 27.50 2.00
N ASP A 365 24.84 26.54 1.10
CA ASP A 365 23.50 26.17 0.65
C ASP A 365 22.62 25.70 1.84
N PRO A 366 21.37 26.17 1.97
CA PRO A 366 20.45 25.71 3.01
C PRO A 366 20.17 24.20 2.91
N ASN A 367 20.20 23.63 1.70
CA ASN A 367 20.15 22.20 1.47
C ASN A 367 21.53 21.57 1.71
N LYS A 368 21.68 20.93 2.87
CA LYS A 368 22.91 20.27 3.31
C LYS A 368 23.42 19.17 2.38
N SER A 369 22.60 18.66 1.46
CA SER A 369 23.05 17.71 0.42
C SER A 369 23.96 18.36 -0.63
N LEU A 370 23.80 19.66 -0.88
CA LEU A 370 24.61 20.45 -1.81
C LEU A 370 25.94 20.94 -1.21
N ARG A 371 26.19 20.66 0.07
CA ARG A 371 27.44 21.03 0.75
C ARG A 371 28.52 20.00 0.48
N ASP A 372 29.27 20.21 -0.59
CA ASP A 372 30.44 19.44 -1.05
C ASP A 372 30.34 17.93 -0.74
N PRO A 373 29.42 17.20 -1.40
CA PRO A 373 29.21 15.78 -1.14
C PRO A 373 30.40 14.93 -1.57
N VAL A 374 30.57 13.79 -0.90
CA VAL A 374 31.63 12.82 -1.25
C VAL A 374 31.24 12.07 -2.52
N TYR A 375 32.13 12.06 -3.51
CA TYR A 375 32.01 11.36 -4.78
C TYR A 375 32.70 10.01 -4.81
N TYR A 376 33.87 9.87 -4.18
CA TYR A 376 34.62 8.60 -4.12
C TYR A 376 35.21 8.35 -2.74
N ARG A 377 35.32 7.06 -2.39
CA ARG A 377 36.01 6.60 -1.19
C ARG A 377 36.87 5.39 -1.51
N CYS A 378 37.99 5.27 -0.83
CA CYS A 378 38.81 4.08 -0.88
C CYS A 378 38.18 2.95 -0.05
N ASN A 379 38.19 1.73 -0.59
CA ASN A 379 37.79 0.52 0.10
C ASN A 379 38.68 -0.63 -0.41
N PRO A 380 39.51 -1.25 0.45
CA PRO A 380 40.41 -2.32 0.00
C PRO A 380 39.69 -3.65 -0.26
N VAL A 381 38.41 -3.78 0.09
CA VAL A 381 37.64 -5.01 -0.11
C VAL A 381 37.44 -5.27 -1.62
N PRO A 382 37.75 -6.48 -2.11
CA PRO A 382 37.49 -6.87 -3.50
C PRO A 382 35.99 -6.80 -3.85
N HIS A 383 35.68 -6.33 -5.05
CA HIS A 383 34.32 -6.29 -5.57
C HIS A 383 33.83 -7.68 -5.98
N HIS A 384 32.56 -8.00 -5.71
CA HIS A 384 32.00 -9.33 -5.95
C HIS A 384 32.09 -9.80 -7.42
N ARG A 385 31.91 -8.89 -8.40
CA ARG A 385 32.02 -9.18 -9.84
C ARG A 385 33.42 -9.00 -10.44
N ILE A 386 34.13 -7.94 -10.08
CA ILE A 386 35.36 -7.50 -10.78
C ILE A 386 36.63 -7.62 -9.93
N GLY A 387 36.53 -8.25 -8.75
CA GLY A 387 37.65 -8.54 -7.87
C GLY A 387 38.37 -7.29 -7.39
N SER A 388 39.70 -7.37 -7.31
CA SER A 388 40.57 -6.30 -6.79
C SER A 388 41.01 -5.28 -7.85
N LYS A 389 40.31 -5.20 -8.99
CA LYS A 389 40.67 -4.26 -10.09
C LYS A 389 40.68 -2.81 -9.61
N TYR A 390 39.77 -2.45 -8.71
CA TYR A 390 39.65 -1.12 -8.13
C TYR A 390 39.78 -1.18 -6.60
N LYS A 391 40.34 -0.12 -6.02
CA LYS A 391 40.46 0.07 -4.56
C LYS A 391 39.74 1.33 -4.07
N LEU A 392 39.07 2.02 -4.99
CA LEU A 392 38.21 3.15 -4.73
C LEU A 392 36.91 2.94 -5.49
N TYR A 393 35.81 3.39 -4.88
CA TYR A 393 34.47 3.18 -5.40
C TYR A 393 33.69 4.48 -5.35
N PRO A 394 32.87 4.76 -6.37
CA PRO A 394 32.02 5.94 -6.39
C PRO A 394 30.91 5.80 -5.36
N THR A 395 30.46 6.92 -4.80
CA THR A 395 29.24 6.95 -3.98
C THR A 395 28.00 6.88 -4.87
N TYR A 396 26.87 6.45 -4.29
CA TYR A 396 25.58 6.47 -4.97
C TYR A 396 25.24 7.85 -5.55
N ASP A 397 25.50 8.93 -4.80
CA ASP A 397 25.18 10.29 -5.22
C ASP A 397 25.98 10.73 -6.46
N PHE A 398 27.17 10.17 -6.68
CA PHE A 398 28.00 10.44 -7.87
C PHE A 398 27.71 9.49 -9.04
N ALA A 399 27.60 8.19 -8.77
CA ALA A 399 27.40 7.19 -9.80
C ALA A 399 26.00 7.26 -10.43
N CYS A 400 24.96 7.38 -9.60
CA CYS A 400 23.58 7.24 -10.05
C CYS A 400 23.17 8.31 -11.10
N PRO A 401 23.46 9.62 -10.94
CA PRO A 401 23.15 10.62 -11.96
C PRO A 401 23.88 10.42 -13.28
N PHE A 402 25.12 9.94 -13.23
CA PHE A 402 25.92 9.65 -14.41
C PHE A 402 25.35 8.45 -15.18
N VAL A 403 25.15 7.33 -14.49
CA VAL A 403 24.70 6.08 -15.13
C VAL A 403 23.27 6.20 -15.63
N ASP A 404 22.36 6.85 -14.88
CA ASP A 404 21.00 7.14 -15.37
C ASP A 404 21.05 7.94 -16.69
N SER A 405 21.93 8.94 -16.78
CA SER A 405 22.05 9.74 -18.01
C SER A 405 22.61 8.91 -19.17
N LYS A 406 23.70 8.16 -18.93
CA LYS A 406 24.39 7.31 -19.91
C LYS A 406 23.54 6.19 -20.45
N GLU A 407 22.74 5.54 -19.59
CA GLU A 407 21.80 4.49 -20.00
C GLU A 407 20.58 5.04 -20.73
N GLY A 408 20.46 6.36 -20.91
CA GLY A 408 19.33 6.95 -21.60
C GLY A 408 18.05 6.94 -20.74
N ILE A 409 18.15 6.80 -19.41
CA ILE A 409 16.99 6.85 -18.52
C ILE A 409 16.29 8.18 -18.72
N THR A 410 14.99 8.13 -18.96
CA THR A 410 14.15 9.32 -19.15
C THR A 410 13.57 9.75 -17.81
N HIS A 411 13.07 8.79 -17.03
CA HIS A 411 12.46 9.02 -15.73
C HIS A 411 13.07 8.09 -14.69
N ALA A 412 13.71 8.69 -13.69
CA ALA A 412 14.29 8.02 -12.55
C ALA A 412 13.26 7.98 -11.41
N LEU A 413 12.59 6.84 -11.24
CA LEU A 413 11.69 6.62 -10.12
C LEU A 413 12.48 6.45 -8.82
N ARG A 414 12.14 7.24 -7.79
CA ARG A 414 12.80 7.22 -6.47
C ARG A 414 11.77 7.42 -5.35
N SER A 415 12.08 6.90 -4.17
CA SER A 415 11.28 7.15 -2.98
C SER A 415 11.44 8.60 -2.50
N SER A 416 10.39 9.17 -1.90
CA SER A 416 10.38 10.55 -1.37
C SER A 416 11.37 10.79 -0.22
N GLU A 417 11.96 9.75 0.36
CA GLU A 417 13.05 9.87 1.35
C GLU A 417 14.34 10.49 0.77
N TYR A 418 14.47 10.51 -0.56
CA TYR A 418 15.57 11.13 -1.28
C TYR A 418 15.26 12.55 -1.76
N HIS A 419 14.13 13.15 -1.35
CA HIS A 419 13.65 14.43 -1.89
C HIS A 419 14.72 15.53 -1.84
N ASP A 420 15.35 15.73 -0.68
CA ASP A 420 16.40 16.74 -0.49
C ASP A 420 17.60 16.52 -1.43
N ARG A 421 17.84 15.28 -1.87
CA ARG A 421 18.95 14.93 -2.78
C ARG A 421 18.61 15.10 -4.25
N ASN A 422 17.37 15.44 -4.62
CA ASN A 422 17.03 15.69 -6.01
C ASN A 422 17.81 16.90 -6.55
N ALA A 423 17.93 17.97 -5.75
CA ALA A 423 18.73 19.14 -6.12
C ALA A 423 20.21 18.77 -6.34
N GLN A 424 20.77 17.95 -5.44
CA GLN A 424 22.11 17.39 -5.59
C GLN A 424 22.27 16.57 -6.87
N TYR A 425 21.30 15.69 -7.17
CA TYR A 425 21.32 14.87 -8.38
C TYR A 425 21.40 15.73 -9.65
N TYR A 426 20.53 16.74 -9.76
CA TYR A 426 20.52 17.63 -10.93
C TYR A 426 21.78 18.47 -11.03
N ARG A 427 22.28 19.01 -9.90
CA ARG A 427 23.50 19.80 -9.89
C ARG A 427 24.71 18.97 -10.33
N ILE A 428 24.80 17.71 -9.91
CA ILE A 428 25.86 16.80 -10.34
C ILE A 428 25.76 16.51 -11.84
N GLN A 429 24.55 16.31 -12.40
CA GLN A 429 24.38 16.14 -13.86
C GLN A 429 24.81 17.37 -14.64
N GLU A 430 24.47 18.56 -14.15
CA GLU A 430 24.89 19.83 -14.75
C GLU A 430 26.41 19.98 -14.74
N ASP A 431 27.05 19.75 -13.59
CA ASP A 431 28.51 19.86 -13.46
C ASP A 431 29.25 18.88 -14.38
N MET A 432 28.71 17.67 -14.56
CA MET A 432 29.23 16.65 -15.49
C MET A 432 28.98 16.99 -16.97
N GLY A 433 28.04 17.90 -17.28
CA GLY A 433 27.58 18.19 -18.63
C GLY A 433 26.70 17.07 -19.22
N MET A 434 25.92 16.39 -18.38
CA MET A 434 25.09 15.25 -18.74
C MET A 434 23.66 15.66 -19.10
N ARG A 435 22.99 14.81 -19.90
CA ARG A 435 21.56 14.97 -20.17
C ARG A 435 20.78 14.85 -18.87
N LYS A 436 19.88 15.80 -18.62
CA LYS A 436 18.96 15.78 -17.48
C LYS A 436 18.04 14.55 -17.54
N VAL A 437 17.89 13.88 -16.40
CA VAL A 437 16.95 12.76 -16.21
C VAL A 437 15.86 13.21 -15.26
N GLU A 438 14.59 13.10 -15.65
CA GLU A 438 13.49 13.56 -14.80
C GLU A 438 13.29 12.63 -13.60
N ILE A 439 13.23 13.16 -12.39
CA ILE A 439 12.96 12.35 -11.20
C ILE A 439 11.45 12.29 -10.95
N TYR A 440 10.94 11.06 -10.84
CA TYR A 440 9.58 10.81 -10.37
C TYR A 440 9.62 10.26 -8.96
N GLU A 441 9.02 10.98 -8.01
CA GLU A 441 9.03 10.59 -6.60
C GLU A 441 7.75 9.85 -6.21
N PHE A 442 7.90 8.77 -5.44
CA PHE A 442 6.79 8.04 -4.84
C PHE A 442 7.01 7.86 -3.34
N SER A 443 5.93 7.77 -2.57
CA SER A 443 6.02 7.44 -1.13
C SER A 443 6.59 6.04 -0.91
N ARG A 444 7.50 5.90 0.05
CA ARG A 444 7.95 4.58 0.50
C ARG A 444 6.77 3.80 1.11
N LEU A 445 6.67 2.52 0.79
CA LEU A 445 5.66 1.64 1.36
C LEU A 445 6.13 1.13 2.73
N ASN A 446 5.37 1.47 3.78
CA ASN A 446 5.55 0.97 5.14
C ASN A 446 4.27 0.24 5.56
N MET A 447 4.41 -0.89 6.25
CA MET A 447 3.29 -1.69 6.76
C MET A 447 3.31 -1.68 8.29
N VAL A 448 2.14 -1.70 8.92
CA VAL A 448 2.04 -1.95 10.36
C VAL A 448 2.64 -3.31 10.72
N TYR A 449 3.08 -3.46 11.96
CA TYR A 449 3.63 -4.71 12.53
C TYR A 449 4.79 -5.30 11.71
N THR A 450 5.50 -4.45 10.95
CA THR A 450 6.49 -4.90 9.96
C THR A 450 7.77 -4.11 10.06
N LEU A 451 8.90 -4.82 10.03
CA LEU A 451 10.23 -4.24 9.98
C LEU A 451 10.81 -4.43 8.57
N LEU A 452 11.15 -3.34 7.89
CA LEU A 452 11.76 -3.37 6.55
C LEU A 452 13.28 -3.12 6.57
N SER A 453 13.86 -2.89 7.76
CA SER A 453 15.30 -2.68 7.88
C SER A 453 16.05 -3.98 7.63
N LYS A 454 16.96 -4.00 6.64
CA LYS A 454 17.83 -5.15 6.33
C LYS A 454 18.55 -5.70 7.56
N ARG A 455 19.08 -4.81 8.42
CA ARG A 455 19.75 -5.19 9.67
C ARG A 455 18.82 -5.93 10.63
N LYS A 456 17.58 -5.46 10.78
CA LYS A 456 16.59 -6.09 11.67
C LYS A 456 16.11 -7.42 11.11
N LEU A 457 15.86 -7.51 9.79
CA LEU A 457 15.47 -8.77 9.14
C LEU A 457 16.57 -9.84 9.23
N LEU A 458 17.84 -9.45 9.01
CA LEU A 458 18.98 -10.36 9.17
C LEU A 458 19.06 -10.91 10.59
N TRP A 459 18.77 -10.10 11.62
CA TRP A 459 18.77 -10.54 13.01
C TRP A 459 17.75 -11.66 13.25
N PHE A 460 16.53 -11.58 12.69
CA PHE A 460 15.52 -12.64 12.84
C PHE A 460 15.99 -13.98 12.25
N VAL A 461 16.69 -13.93 11.11
CA VAL A 461 17.28 -15.13 10.47
C VAL A 461 18.42 -15.69 11.32
N GLN A 462 19.38 -14.85 11.70
CA GLN A 462 20.56 -15.28 12.46
C GLN A 462 20.23 -15.84 13.85
N ASN A 463 19.13 -15.38 14.46
CA ASN A 463 18.68 -15.85 15.78
C ASN A 463 17.62 -16.97 15.69
N GLY A 464 17.41 -17.56 14.51
CA GLY A 464 16.49 -18.68 14.32
C GLY A 464 15.04 -18.38 14.70
N LYS A 465 14.63 -17.09 14.63
CA LYS A 465 13.24 -16.67 14.88
C LYS A 465 12.34 -16.90 13.67
N VAL A 466 12.95 -17.10 12.50
CA VAL A 466 12.31 -17.51 11.25
C VAL A 466 13.08 -18.63 10.57
N ASP A 467 12.43 -19.32 9.64
CA ASP A 467 12.99 -20.47 8.94
C ASP A 467 13.99 -20.04 7.85
N GLY A 468 13.90 -18.80 7.36
CA GLY A 468 14.76 -18.25 6.31
C GLY A 468 14.23 -16.92 5.74
N TRP A 469 14.79 -16.47 4.62
CA TRP A 469 14.36 -15.24 3.94
C TRP A 469 13.04 -15.39 3.19
N ASP A 470 12.63 -16.62 2.87
CA ASP A 470 11.37 -16.96 2.23
C ASP A 470 10.27 -17.34 3.25
N ASP A 471 10.53 -17.16 4.56
CA ASP A 471 9.57 -17.47 5.61
C ASP A 471 8.25 -16.69 5.39
N PRO A 472 7.08 -17.32 5.49
CA PRO A 472 5.79 -16.67 5.24
C PRO A 472 5.48 -15.51 6.20
N ARG A 473 6.17 -15.39 7.34
CA ARG A 473 6.06 -14.25 8.26
C ARG A 473 6.88 -13.04 7.81
N PHE A 474 7.86 -13.24 6.91
CA PHE A 474 8.72 -12.17 6.43
C PHE A 474 7.98 -11.27 5.43
N PRO A 475 8.28 -9.96 5.42
CA PRO A 475 7.77 -9.03 4.41
C PRO A 475 8.56 -9.11 3.09
N THR A 476 9.38 -10.12 2.90
CA THR A 476 10.12 -10.38 1.66
C THR A 476 9.16 -10.74 0.54
N VAL A 477 9.56 -10.52 -0.72
CA VAL A 477 8.75 -10.94 -1.89
C VAL A 477 8.48 -12.44 -1.83
N GLN A 478 9.52 -13.24 -1.57
CA GLN A 478 9.40 -14.68 -1.43
C GLN A 478 8.49 -15.07 -0.25
N GLY A 479 8.63 -14.43 0.92
CA GLY A 479 7.80 -14.72 2.09
C GLY A 479 6.32 -14.46 1.86
N ILE A 480 5.95 -13.27 1.37
CA ILE A 480 4.53 -12.92 1.16
C ILE A 480 3.89 -13.78 0.06
N VAL A 481 4.63 -14.13 -1.01
CA VAL A 481 4.14 -15.03 -2.07
C VAL A 481 4.01 -16.46 -1.56
N ARG A 482 4.98 -16.95 -0.77
CA ARG A 482 4.91 -18.26 -0.12
C ARG A 482 3.79 -18.36 0.90
N ARG A 483 3.42 -17.25 1.56
CA ARG A 483 2.21 -17.17 2.40
C ARG A 483 0.91 -17.26 1.60
N GLY A 484 0.94 -16.93 0.30
CA GLY A 484 -0.21 -17.04 -0.62
C GLY A 484 -0.71 -15.71 -1.19
N LEU A 485 0.09 -14.64 -1.10
CA LEU A 485 -0.22 -13.38 -1.77
C LEU A 485 -0.04 -13.52 -3.29
N LYS A 486 -1.06 -13.10 -4.05
CA LYS A 486 -1.00 -12.95 -5.51
C LYS A 486 -0.33 -11.63 -5.88
N ILE A 487 0.53 -11.68 -6.90
CA ILE A 487 1.26 -10.49 -7.39
C ILE A 487 0.27 -9.44 -7.91
N GLU A 488 -0.80 -9.88 -8.54
CA GLU A 488 -1.91 -9.04 -9.01
C GLU A 488 -2.53 -8.24 -7.86
N ALA A 489 -2.65 -8.83 -6.67
CA ALA A 489 -3.16 -8.13 -5.48
C ALA A 489 -2.19 -7.04 -5.01
N LEU A 490 -0.89 -7.35 -5.04
CA LEU A 490 0.17 -6.39 -4.68
C LEU A 490 0.22 -5.22 -5.67
N ILE A 491 0.08 -5.48 -6.97
CA ILE A 491 0.00 -4.45 -8.01
C ILE A 491 -1.21 -3.53 -7.76
N GLN A 492 -2.40 -4.11 -7.60
CA GLN A 492 -3.62 -3.33 -7.32
C GLN A 492 -3.44 -2.48 -6.05
N PHE A 493 -2.90 -3.07 -4.99
CA PHE A 493 -2.64 -2.37 -3.74
C PHE A 493 -1.65 -1.20 -3.88
N ILE A 494 -0.61 -1.34 -4.71
CA ILE A 494 0.34 -0.25 -4.98
C ILE A 494 -0.31 0.87 -5.81
N LEU A 495 -1.09 0.53 -6.84
CA LEU A 495 -1.74 1.50 -7.71
C LEU A 495 -2.85 2.28 -6.98
N GLU A 496 -3.57 1.64 -6.06
CA GLU A 496 -4.59 2.30 -5.22
C GLU A 496 -4.02 3.40 -4.31
N GLN A 497 -2.72 3.41 -4.04
CA GLN A 497 -2.09 4.47 -3.23
C GLN A 497 -1.98 5.80 -3.98
N GLY A 498 -2.11 5.78 -5.32
CA GLY A 498 -2.03 6.98 -6.15
C GLY A 498 -0.63 7.61 -6.18
N ALA A 499 -0.57 8.84 -6.69
CA ALA A 499 0.66 9.64 -6.80
C ALA A 499 1.11 10.28 -5.48
N SER A 500 0.53 9.88 -4.33
CA SER A 500 0.84 10.49 -3.05
C SER A 500 2.31 10.27 -2.67
N LYS A 501 3.00 11.38 -2.37
CA LYS A 501 4.38 11.39 -1.85
C LYS A 501 4.44 11.24 -0.33
N ASN A 502 3.29 11.32 0.35
CA ASN A 502 3.19 11.24 1.80
C ASN A 502 3.51 9.83 2.31
N LEU A 503 4.32 9.76 3.36
CA LEU A 503 4.62 8.52 4.06
C LEU A 503 3.37 8.06 4.82
N ASN A 504 2.74 7.00 4.32
CA ASN A 504 1.58 6.40 4.96
C ASN A 504 1.95 5.02 5.51
N LEU A 505 1.51 4.75 6.74
CA LEU A 505 1.62 3.44 7.36
C LEU A 505 0.39 2.62 6.96
N MET A 506 0.61 1.53 6.23
CA MET A 506 -0.47 0.75 5.63
C MET A 506 -0.83 -0.47 6.47
N GLU A 507 -2.12 -0.82 6.47
CA GLU A 507 -2.66 -2.00 7.14
C GLU A 507 -2.58 -3.24 6.23
N TRP A 508 -2.17 -4.39 6.78
CA TRP A 508 -2.11 -5.66 6.03
C TRP A 508 -3.49 -6.14 5.59
N ASP A 509 -4.52 -5.87 6.40
CA ASP A 509 -5.91 -6.27 6.15
C ASP A 509 -6.41 -5.82 4.78
N LYS A 510 -6.01 -4.62 4.35
CA LYS A 510 -6.37 -4.09 3.03
C LYS A 510 -5.76 -4.92 1.90
N LEU A 511 -4.46 -5.22 1.99
CA LEU A 511 -3.77 -6.04 0.99
C LEU A 511 -4.36 -7.45 0.92
N TRP A 512 -4.64 -8.07 2.06
CA TRP A 512 -5.26 -9.40 2.13
C TRP A 512 -6.71 -9.41 1.64
N THR A 513 -7.46 -8.33 1.87
CA THR A 513 -8.81 -8.16 1.30
C THR A 513 -8.78 -8.13 -0.23
N ILE A 514 -7.81 -7.41 -0.81
CA ILE A 514 -7.61 -7.39 -2.27
C ILE A 514 -7.22 -8.80 -2.75
N ASN A 515 -6.30 -9.47 -2.06
CA ASN A 515 -5.91 -10.84 -2.39
C ASN A 515 -7.09 -11.81 -2.39
N LYS A 516 -7.95 -11.75 -1.35
CA LYS A 516 -9.18 -12.53 -1.24
C LYS A 516 -10.10 -12.34 -2.44
N LYS A 517 -10.31 -11.09 -2.88
CA LYS A 517 -11.14 -10.78 -4.06
C LYS A 517 -10.64 -11.43 -5.34
N ILE A 518 -9.33 -11.69 -5.43
CA ILE A 518 -8.71 -12.36 -6.58
C ILE A 518 -8.82 -13.89 -6.47
N ILE A 519 -8.56 -14.46 -5.28
CA ILE A 519 -8.53 -15.92 -5.11
C ILE A 519 -9.92 -16.53 -4.95
N ASP A 520 -10.85 -15.90 -4.21
CA ASP A 520 -12.15 -16.49 -3.87
C ASP A 520 -12.99 -16.92 -5.08
N PRO A 521 -13.10 -16.14 -6.17
CA PRO A 521 -13.91 -16.53 -7.32
C PRO A 521 -13.43 -17.79 -8.06
N VAL A 522 -12.17 -18.19 -7.90
CA VAL A 522 -11.54 -19.28 -8.69
C VAL A 522 -11.04 -20.46 -7.84
N CYS A 523 -11.01 -20.32 -6.53
CA CYS A 523 -10.34 -21.25 -5.62
C CYS A 523 -11.10 -22.58 -5.40
N PRO A 524 -10.58 -23.79 -5.62
CA PRO A 524 -11.33 -25.03 -5.34
C PRO A 524 -11.66 -25.19 -3.83
N ARG A 525 -12.87 -25.71 -3.53
CA ARG A 525 -13.37 -25.91 -2.15
C ARG A 525 -13.19 -27.35 -1.69
N HIS A 526 -12.52 -27.49 -0.56
CA HIS A 526 -12.26 -28.75 0.13
C HIS A 526 -12.83 -28.71 1.54
N THR A 527 -12.97 -29.89 2.13
CA THR A 527 -13.48 -30.03 3.49
C THR A 527 -12.39 -30.61 4.38
N ALA A 528 -12.24 -30.02 5.55
CA ALA A 528 -11.35 -30.51 6.59
C ALA A 528 -12.08 -30.43 7.94
N VAL A 529 -11.74 -31.33 8.84
CA VAL A 529 -12.20 -31.36 10.24
C VAL A 529 -10.97 -31.32 11.13
N ILE A 530 -10.95 -30.44 12.13
CA ILE A 530 -9.84 -30.36 13.08
C ILE A 530 -9.73 -31.68 13.84
N ASP A 531 -8.52 -32.22 13.96
CA ASP A 531 -8.30 -33.56 14.52
C ASP A 531 -8.60 -33.59 16.03
N GLU A 532 -8.25 -32.50 16.71
CA GLU A 532 -8.55 -32.30 18.12
C GLU A 532 -10.07 -32.31 18.35
N ARG A 533 -10.53 -33.26 19.17
CA ARG A 533 -11.93 -33.41 19.61
C ARG A 533 -12.95 -33.55 18.48
N ARG A 534 -12.58 -33.95 17.26
CA ARG A 534 -13.58 -34.21 16.20
C ARG A 534 -14.69 -35.14 16.70
N VAL A 535 -15.92 -34.83 16.31
CA VAL A 535 -17.11 -35.53 16.81
C VAL A 535 -17.66 -36.43 15.71
N LEU A 536 -18.00 -37.67 16.09
CA LEU A 536 -18.65 -38.61 15.18
C LEU A 536 -20.16 -38.43 15.23
N LEU A 537 -20.77 -38.06 14.10
CA LEU A 537 -22.22 -38.08 13.92
C LEU A 537 -22.63 -39.37 13.19
N THR A 538 -23.49 -40.16 13.85
CA THR A 538 -24.08 -41.38 13.30
C THR A 538 -25.52 -41.12 12.86
N LEU A 539 -25.78 -41.28 11.56
CA LEU A 539 -27.09 -41.08 10.95
C LEU A 539 -27.88 -42.41 10.92
N THR A 540 -28.83 -42.61 11.83
CA THR A 540 -29.49 -43.92 12.04
C THR A 540 -30.26 -44.44 10.82
N ASN A 541 -30.83 -43.56 10.00
CA ASN A 541 -31.44 -43.87 8.71
C ASN A 541 -30.54 -43.53 7.50
N GLY A 542 -29.24 -43.32 7.72
CA GLY A 542 -28.25 -43.08 6.68
C GLY A 542 -27.92 -44.32 5.84
N PRO A 543 -27.17 -44.18 4.73
CA PRO A 543 -26.81 -45.30 3.87
C PRO A 543 -25.89 -46.30 4.59
N ASP A 544 -26.29 -47.57 4.62
CA ASP A 544 -25.49 -48.66 5.21
C ASP A 544 -24.26 -49.00 4.37
N GLU A 545 -24.39 -49.03 3.04
CA GLU A 545 -23.27 -49.16 2.11
C GLU A 545 -22.81 -47.77 1.65
N PRO A 546 -21.52 -47.42 1.85
CA PRO A 546 -20.99 -46.16 1.37
C PRO A 546 -21.11 -46.04 -0.16
N PHE A 547 -21.54 -44.88 -0.65
CA PHE A 547 -21.57 -44.59 -2.09
C PHE A 547 -20.87 -43.26 -2.38
N VAL A 548 -20.47 -43.06 -3.63
CA VAL A 548 -19.73 -41.87 -4.07
C VAL A 548 -20.58 -41.05 -5.03
N ARG A 549 -20.57 -39.71 -4.87
CA ARG A 549 -21.07 -38.77 -5.87
C ARG A 549 -19.96 -37.84 -6.33
N ILE A 550 -19.99 -37.50 -7.60
CA ILE A 550 -19.14 -36.45 -8.16
C ILE A 550 -19.87 -35.13 -7.98
N ILE A 551 -19.23 -34.18 -7.30
CA ILE A 551 -19.77 -32.84 -7.05
C ILE A 551 -18.75 -31.76 -7.45
N PRO A 552 -19.19 -30.56 -7.86
CA PRO A 552 -18.28 -29.47 -8.19
C PRO A 552 -17.41 -29.07 -6.99
N ARG A 553 -16.12 -28.77 -7.23
CA ARG A 553 -15.25 -28.12 -6.23
C ARG A 553 -15.59 -26.65 -6.06
N HIS A 554 -16.26 -26.02 -7.02
CA HIS A 554 -16.81 -24.68 -6.84
C HIS A 554 -18.12 -24.54 -7.61
N LYS A 555 -19.22 -24.31 -6.88
CA LYS A 555 -20.58 -24.15 -7.44
C LYS A 555 -20.76 -23.05 -8.49
N LYS A 556 -19.84 -22.08 -8.57
CA LYS A 556 -19.93 -20.93 -9.48
C LYS A 556 -18.78 -20.85 -10.49
N TYR A 557 -17.85 -21.80 -10.47
CA TYR A 557 -16.67 -21.80 -11.33
C TYR A 557 -16.30 -23.22 -11.73
N ASP A 558 -16.73 -23.61 -12.92
CA ASP A 558 -16.50 -24.96 -13.46
C ASP A 558 -14.99 -25.26 -13.63
N GLY A 559 -14.16 -24.23 -13.79
CA GLY A 559 -12.70 -24.36 -13.89
C GLY A 559 -12.03 -24.90 -12.63
N ALA A 560 -12.71 -24.90 -11.47
CA ALA A 560 -12.23 -25.58 -10.26
C ALA A 560 -12.29 -27.11 -10.36
N GLY A 561 -13.02 -27.65 -11.36
CA GLY A 561 -13.23 -29.08 -11.54
C GLY A 561 -14.15 -29.70 -10.49
N GLU A 562 -14.11 -31.02 -10.41
CA GLU A 562 -15.02 -31.82 -9.58
C GLU A 562 -14.26 -32.64 -8.52
N LYS A 563 -14.97 -33.08 -7.48
CA LYS A 563 -14.47 -33.93 -6.42
C LYS A 563 -15.41 -35.11 -6.19
N ALA A 564 -14.82 -36.26 -5.87
CA ALA A 564 -15.55 -37.43 -5.42
C ALA A 564 -15.82 -37.31 -3.91
N THR A 565 -17.09 -37.30 -3.52
CA THR A 565 -17.52 -37.24 -2.13
C THR A 565 -18.21 -38.54 -1.75
N THR A 566 -17.70 -39.20 -0.72
CA THR A 566 -18.28 -40.43 -0.17
C THR A 566 -19.37 -40.09 0.83
N PHE A 567 -20.52 -40.76 0.74
CA PHE A 567 -21.67 -40.64 1.62
C PHE A 567 -21.83 -41.95 2.39
N THR A 568 -21.95 -41.87 3.71
CA THR A 568 -22.00 -43.03 4.62
C THR A 568 -22.73 -42.65 5.91
N ARG A 569 -23.32 -43.62 6.60
CA ARG A 569 -23.97 -43.43 7.91
C ARG A 569 -23.10 -42.71 8.96
N ARG A 570 -21.77 -42.85 8.92
CA ARG A 570 -20.85 -42.32 9.94
C ARG A 570 -20.00 -41.18 9.38
N ILE A 571 -20.15 -39.98 9.93
CA ILE A 571 -19.43 -38.78 9.48
C ILE A 571 -18.75 -38.03 10.62
N TRP A 572 -17.60 -37.44 10.32
CA TRP A 572 -16.89 -36.52 11.21
C TRP A 572 -17.35 -35.09 10.99
N ILE A 573 -17.53 -34.37 12.09
CA ILE A 573 -17.77 -32.93 12.11
C ILE A 573 -16.81 -32.25 13.09
N ASP A 574 -16.62 -30.95 12.94
CA ASP A 574 -15.83 -30.15 13.87
C ASP A 574 -16.48 -30.10 15.26
N TYR A 575 -15.65 -30.09 16.30
CA TYR A 575 -16.12 -29.96 17.68
C TYR A 575 -16.86 -28.66 17.93
N ALA A 576 -16.32 -27.53 17.45
CA ALA A 576 -16.94 -26.21 17.56
C ALA A 576 -18.34 -26.16 16.90
N ASP A 577 -18.54 -26.94 15.85
CA ASP A 577 -19.85 -27.09 15.22
C ASP A 577 -20.79 -27.93 16.08
N ALA A 578 -20.30 -29.04 16.63
CA ALA A 578 -21.07 -29.91 17.52
C ALA A 578 -21.55 -29.19 18.78
N GLU A 579 -20.73 -28.31 19.37
CA GLU A 579 -21.10 -27.50 20.54
C GLU A 579 -22.23 -26.51 20.29
N CYS A 580 -22.43 -26.10 19.03
CA CYS A 580 -23.51 -25.17 18.68
C CYS A 580 -24.87 -25.86 18.52
N ILE A 581 -24.91 -27.19 18.47
CA ILE A 581 -26.11 -27.97 18.18
C ILE A 581 -26.88 -28.27 19.46
N SER A 582 -28.21 -28.11 19.39
CA SER A 582 -29.14 -28.54 20.43
C SER A 582 -29.80 -29.88 20.10
N GLU A 583 -30.23 -30.62 21.11
CA GLU A 583 -31.03 -31.83 20.90
C GLU A 583 -32.33 -31.52 20.14
N ASN A 584 -32.67 -32.37 19.19
CA ASN A 584 -33.75 -32.24 18.22
C ASN A 584 -33.63 -31.04 17.27
N GLU A 585 -32.45 -30.43 17.15
CA GLU A 585 -32.19 -29.37 16.18
C GLU A 585 -31.99 -29.93 14.76
N GLU A 586 -32.59 -29.26 13.78
CA GLU A 586 -32.39 -29.54 12.36
C GLU A 586 -31.21 -28.72 11.82
N VAL A 587 -30.24 -29.43 11.24
CA VAL A 587 -29.00 -28.86 10.69
C VAL A 587 -28.87 -29.19 9.20
N THR A 588 -28.24 -28.32 8.42
CA THR A 588 -27.85 -28.65 7.03
C THR A 588 -26.48 -29.31 7.03
N LEU A 589 -26.37 -30.52 6.48
CA LEU A 589 -25.10 -31.10 6.03
C LEU A 589 -24.80 -30.59 4.62
N MET A 590 -23.76 -29.77 4.47
CA MET A 590 -23.44 -29.12 3.20
C MET A 590 -23.28 -30.14 2.07
N ASP A 591 -23.92 -29.88 0.92
CA ASP A 591 -23.94 -30.75 -0.27
C ASP A 591 -24.54 -32.15 -0.08
N TRP A 592 -25.22 -32.40 1.05
CA TRP A 592 -26.00 -33.61 1.29
C TRP A 592 -27.50 -33.32 1.48
N GLY A 593 -27.86 -32.45 2.43
CA GLY A 593 -29.25 -32.20 2.82
C GLY A 593 -29.38 -31.94 4.32
N ASN A 594 -30.59 -31.93 4.85
CA ASN A 594 -30.80 -31.72 6.28
C ASN A 594 -30.69 -33.02 7.08
N ALA A 595 -30.34 -32.88 8.36
CA ALA A 595 -30.40 -33.94 9.37
C ALA A 595 -30.93 -33.38 10.69
N ILE A 596 -31.61 -34.21 11.47
CA ILE A 596 -32.10 -33.87 12.81
C ILE A 596 -31.21 -34.60 13.81
N VAL A 597 -30.51 -33.84 14.67
CA VAL A 597 -29.67 -34.42 15.73
C VAL A 597 -30.58 -34.76 16.91
N LYS A 598 -30.72 -36.04 17.22
CA LYS A 598 -31.64 -36.54 18.25
C LYS A 598 -31.00 -36.65 19.63
N GLU A 599 -29.72 -36.99 19.67
CA GLU A 599 -29.00 -37.28 20.91
C GLU A 599 -27.58 -36.71 20.85
N ILE A 600 -27.15 -36.10 21.96
CA ILE A 600 -25.81 -35.55 22.16
C ILE A 600 -25.12 -36.33 23.27
N ILE A 601 -24.09 -37.10 22.93
CA ILE A 601 -23.38 -37.97 23.88
C ILE A 601 -22.12 -37.26 24.35
N LYS A 602 -21.97 -37.14 25.68
CA LYS A 602 -20.84 -36.46 26.35
C LYS A 602 -19.99 -37.43 27.17
N ASP A 603 -18.72 -37.12 27.33
CA ASP A 603 -17.82 -37.82 28.25
C ASP A 603 -18.00 -37.37 29.71
N GLN A 604 -17.17 -37.91 30.60
CA GLN A 604 -17.19 -37.61 32.04
C GLN A 604 -16.81 -36.15 32.36
N ASP A 605 -16.07 -35.49 31.46
CA ASP A 605 -15.64 -34.09 31.59
C ASP A 605 -16.65 -33.13 30.94
N GLY A 606 -17.75 -33.65 30.38
CA GLY A 606 -18.81 -32.89 29.73
C GLY A 606 -18.53 -32.51 28.28
N ASN A 607 -17.46 -33.02 27.67
CA ASN A 607 -17.15 -32.77 26.26
C ASN A 607 -18.00 -33.67 25.35
N ILE A 608 -18.48 -33.14 24.22
CA ILE A 608 -19.23 -33.91 23.23
C ILE A 608 -18.30 -34.90 22.53
N THR A 609 -18.65 -36.18 22.54
CA THR A 609 -17.86 -37.24 21.88
C THR A 609 -18.57 -37.82 20.66
N GLN A 610 -19.90 -37.89 20.69
CA GLN A 610 -20.70 -38.45 19.61
C GLN A 610 -22.05 -37.73 19.49
N LEU A 611 -22.59 -37.72 18.28
CA LEU A 611 -23.96 -37.30 17.99
C LEU A 611 -24.69 -38.45 17.31
N VAL A 612 -25.98 -38.59 17.59
CA VAL A 612 -26.87 -39.52 16.89
C VAL A 612 -28.04 -38.73 16.32
N GLY A 613 -28.37 -38.97 15.06
CA GLY A 613 -29.44 -38.26 14.37
C GLY A 613 -29.97 -39.00 13.17
N ASP A 614 -30.95 -38.40 12.49
CA ASP A 614 -31.55 -38.93 11.27
C ASP A 614 -31.42 -37.94 10.12
N LEU A 615 -31.13 -38.44 8.92
CA LEU A 615 -31.29 -37.70 7.68
C LEU A 615 -32.75 -37.30 7.50
N HIS A 616 -32.96 -36.03 7.17
CA HIS A 616 -34.25 -35.44 6.87
C HIS A 616 -34.17 -34.73 5.50
N LEU A 617 -34.04 -35.52 4.43
CA LEU A 617 -33.79 -34.99 3.08
C LEU A 617 -34.99 -34.23 2.48
N GLU A 618 -36.19 -34.42 3.04
CA GLU A 618 -37.39 -33.64 2.69
C GLU A 618 -37.38 -32.23 3.32
N GLY A 619 -36.49 -31.99 4.28
CA GLY A 619 -36.28 -30.69 4.91
C GLY A 619 -35.71 -29.64 3.96
N SER A 620 -35.85 -28.37 4.35
CA SER A 620 -35.36 -27.24 3.55
C SER A 620 -34.04 -26.69 4.09
N VAL A 621 -33.00 -26.70 3.27
CA VAL A 621 -31.69 -26.09 3.60
C VAL A 621 -31.76 -24.55 3.82
N LYS A 622 -32.91 -23.94 3.52
CA LYS A 622 -33.17 -22.51 3.74
C LYS A 622 -33.70 -22.22 5.14
N THR A 623 -34.26 -23.20 5.85
CA THR A 623 -34.91 -23.01 7.16
C THR A 623 -33.97 -23.27 8.33
N THR A 624 -32.90 -24.03 8.14
CA THR A 624 -31.93 -24.37 9.19
C THR A 624 -30.95 -23.23 9.46
N LYS A 625 -30.64 -22.98 10.73
CA LYS A 625 -29.65 -21.98 11.14
C LYS A 625 -28.20 -22.48 10.97
N LEU A 626 -27.95 -23.73 11.35
CA LEU A 626 -26.61 -24.34 11.32
C LEU A 626 -26.37 -25.05 9.99
N LYS A 627 -25.21 -24.81 9.38
CA LYS A 627 -24.78 -25.43 8.12
C LYS A 627 -23.39 -26.02 8.26
N LEU A 628 -23.31 -27.33 8.39
CA LEU A 628 -22.13 -28.05 8.82
C LEU A 628 -21.34 -28.59 7.63
N THR A 629 -20.02 -28.47 7.72
CA THR A 629 -19.09 -29.24 6.91
C THR A 629 -18.86 -30.60 7.56
N TRP A 630 -18.67 -31.64 6.74
CA TRP A 630 -18.54 -33.01 7.24
C TRP A 630 -17.60 -33.82 6.36
N LEU A 631 -17.01 -34.86 6.94
CA LEU A 631 -16.19 -35.85 6.23
C LEU A 631 -16.72 -37.25 6.51
N ALA A 632 -16.81 -38.10 5.49
CA ALA A 632 -17.09 -39.51 5.69
C ALA A 632 -16.03 -40.17 6.58
N GLU A 633 -16.44 -40.98 7.55
CA GLU A 633 -15.52 -41.83 8.29
C GLU A 633 -15.01 -42.93 7.35
N THR A 634 -13.78 -42.74 6.85
CA THR A 634 -13.13 -43.69 5.94
C THR A 634 -11.63 -43.75 6.21
N LYS A 635 -10.96 -44.78 5.70
CA LYS A 635 -9.49 -44.90 5.76
C LYS A 635 -8.77 -44.02 4.72
N GLU A 636 -9.52 -43.34 3.85
CA GLU A 636 -8.97 -42.57 2.74
C GLU A 636 -8.72 -41.10 3.06
N LEU A 637 -9.16 -40.64 4.23
CA LEU A 637 -8.89 -39.29 4.72
C LEU A 637 -7.39 -38.98 4.76
N VAL A 638 -7.06 -37.70 4.62
CA VAL A 638 -5.69 -37.22 4.52
C VAL A 638 -5.33 -36.40 5.74
N ASN A 639 -4.20 -36.69 6.37
CA ASN A 639 -3.71 -35.88 7.48
C ASN A 639 -3.23 -34.52 6.97
N LEU A 640 -3.61 -33.46 7.66
CA LEU A 640 -3.27 -32.08 7.37
C LEU A 640 -2.57 -31.45 8.58
N SER A 641 -1.61 -30.59 8.28
CA SER A 641 -0.99 -29.65 9.22
C SER A 641 -1.37 -28.24 8.74
N LEU A 642 -2.29 -27.61 9.44
CA LEU A 642 -2.76 -26.25 9.14
C LEU A 642 -1.88 -25.26 9.89
N MET A 643 -1.14 -24.45 9.15
CA MET A 643 -0.17 -23.50 9.69
C MET A 643 -0.73 -22.09 9.65
N GLU A 644 -0.89 -21.50 10.83
CA GLU A 644 -1.25 -20.09 11.00
C GLU A 644 -0.03 -19.27 11.36
N PHE A 645 0.02 -18.04 10.85
CA PHE A 645 1.13 -17.13 11.06
C PHE A 645 0.64 -15.79 11.58
N ASP A 646 1.31 -15.30 12.61
CA ASP A 646 1.10 -13.98 13.20
C ASP A 646 2.28 -13.04 12.87
N TYR A 647 2.15 -11.78 13.25
CA TYR A 647 3.18 -10.76 13.03
C TYR A 647 4.43 -11.02 13.87
N LEU A 648 5.60 -10.70 13.31
CA LEU A 648 6.90 -10.85 13.99
C LEU A 648 7.10 -9.89 15.16
N ILE A 649 6.35 -8.79 15.17
CA ILE A 649 6.35 -7.81 16.27
C ILE A 649 4.93 -7.53 16.74
N THR A 650 4.79 -7.19 18.01
CA THR A 650 3.51 -6.94 18.68
C THR A 650 3.01 -5.49 18.54
N LYS A 651 3.88 -4.57 18.12
CA LYS A 651 3.55 -3.15 17.95
C LYS A 651 3.28 -2.78 16.49
N LYS A 652 2.28 -1.91 16.25
CA LYS A 652 1.95 -1.39 14.91
C LYS A 652 3.14 -0.67 14.27
N LYS A 653 3.85 0.14 15.04
CA LYS A 653 5.04 0.89 14.63
C LYS A 653 5.97 0.96 15.83
N LEU A 654 7.28 0.91 15.59
CA LEU A 654 8.28 1.21 16.60
C LEU A 654 8.57 2.71 16.59
N ASP A 655 8.63 3.31 17.77
CA ASP A 655 9.03 4.70 17.93
C ASP A 655 10.55 4.87 17.83
N GLU A 656 10.99 6.11 17.57
CA GLU A 656 12.42 6.40 17.48
C GLU A 656 13.11 6.17 18.83
N GLY A 657 14.20 5.41 18.82
CA GLY A 657 14.96 5.06 20.03
C GLY A 657 14.52 3.78 20.72
N GLU A 658 13.37 3.18 20.36
CA GLU A 658 12.95 1.89 20.92
C GLU A 658 13.83 0.74 20.41
N ASP A 659 14.19 -0.18 21.32
CA ASP A 659 14.75 -1.46 20.91
C ASP A 659 13.63 -2.34 20.32
N PHE A 660 13.87 -2.84 19.11
CA PHE A 660 12.90 -3.71 18.46
C PHE A 660 12.82 -5.08 19.12
N MET A 661 13.84 -5.49 19.87
CA MET A 661 13.88 -6.78 20.56
C MET A 661 12.76 -6.89 21.60
N ASP A 662 12.39 -5.78 22.25
CA ASP A 662 11.30 -5.73 23.23
C ASP A 662 9.92 -5.91 22.62
N ALA A 663 9.79 -5.68 21.31
CA ALA A 663 8.54 -5.82 20.57
C ALA A 663 8.43 -7.15 19.83
N VAL A 664 9.42 -8.04 19.91
CA VAL A 664 9.40 -9.33 19.21
C VAL A 664 8.25 -10.19 19.74
N ASN A 665 7.41 -10.70 18.83
CA ASN A 665 6.31 -11.57 19.20
C ASN A 665 6.83 -12.98 19.56
N PRO A 666 6.57 -13.49 20.78
CA PRO A 666 7.04 -14.81 21.21
C PRO A 666 6.33 -15.97 20.48
N CYS A 667 5.10 -15.76 19.97
CA CYS A 667 4.31 -16.80 19.32
C CYS A 667 3.81 -16.29 17.97
N THR A 668 4.50 -16.70 16.90
CA THR A 668 4.23 -16.21 15.53
C THR A 668 3.77 -17.30 14.57
N LYS A 669 3.68 -18.53 15.04
CA LYS A 669 3.39 -19.72 14.25
C LYS A 669 2.58 -20.68 15.11
N LYS A 670 1.41 -21.10 14.62
CA LYS A 670 0.55 -22.11 15.25
C LYS A 670 0.31 -23.23 14.25
N GLU A 671 0.49 -24.46 14.69
CA GLU A 671 0.21 -25.66 13.91
C GLU A 671 -1.04 -26.35 14.47
N ILE A 672 -1.99 -26.65 13.61
CA ILE A 672 -3.25 -27.31 13.97
C ILE A 672 -3.39 -28.57 13.13
N ALA A 673 -3.48 -29.72 13.79
CA ALA A 673 -3.72 -30.99 13.13
C ALA A 673 -5.18 -31.08 12.65
N ALA A 674 -5.38 -31.55 11.43
CA ALA A 674 -6.70 -31.77 10.85
C ALA A 674 -6.71 -33.01 9.94
N VAL A 675 -7.91 -33.48 9.60
CA VAL A 675 -8.13 -34.47 8.55
C VAL A 675 -8.90 -33.83 7.40
N GLY A 676 -8.47 -34.08 6.18
CA GLY A 676 -9.04 -33.56 4.95
C GLY A 676 -9.66 -34.65 4.07
N ASP A 677 -10.48 -34.24 3.11
CA ASP A 677 -11.06 -35.13 2.12
C ASP A 677 -10.00 -35.81 1.23
N SER A 678 -10.30 -37.00 0.71
CA SER A 678 -9.34 -37.82 -0.06
C SER A 678 -8.87 -37.16 -1.36
N ASN A 679 -9.65 -36.23 -1.93
CA ASN A 679 -9.28 -35.53 -3.17
C ASN A 679 -8.06 -34.63 -2.97
N MET A 680 -7.76 -34.25 -1.72
CA MET A 680 -6.59 -33.42 -1.38
C MET A 680 -5.25 -34.12 -1.66
N ARG A 681 -5.23 -35.43 -1.89
CA ARG A 681 -4.03 -36.17 -2.34
C ARG A 681 -3.46 -35.65 -3.67
N ASN A 682 -4.29 -34.99 -4.48
CA ASN A 682 -3.90 -34.45 -5.78
C ASN A 682 -3.45 -32.99 -5.73
N LEU A 683 -3.41 -32.36 -4.54
CA LEU A 683 -2.96 -30.98 -4.41
C LEU A 683 -1.51 -30.83 -4.79
N LYS A 684 -1.22 -29.78 -5.56
CA LYS A 684 0.14 -29.42 -5.96
C LYS A 684 0.71 -28.37 -5.03
N GLN A 685 2.03 -28.36 -4.90
CA GLN A 685 2.72 -27.29 -4.19
C GLN A 685 2.38 -25.92 -4.81
N GLY A 686 2.04 -24.95 -3.96
CA GLY A 686 1.63 -23.62 -4.35
C GLY A 686 0.16 -23.46 -4.73
N GLU A 687 -0.60 -24.56 -4.84
CA GLU A 687 -2.03 -24.51 -5.11
C GLU A 687 -2.77 -23.87 -3.94
N ILE A 688 -3.74 -23.00 -4.26
CA ILE A 688 -4.56 -22.30 -3.27
C ILE A 688 -5.92 -22.96 -3.24
N ILE A 689 -6.38 -23.29 -2.04
CA ILE A 689 -7.68 -23.92 -1.78
C ILE A 689 -8.45 -23.13 -0.73
N GLN A 690 -9.77 -23.34 -0.71
CA GLN A 690 -10.62 -22.91 0.39
C GLN A 690 -11.00 -24.15 1.17
N LEU A 691 -10.66 -24.19 2.46
CA LEU A 691 -11.27 -25.12 3.39
C LEU A 691 -12.60 -24.49 3.82
N GLU A 692 -13.71 -25.12 3.44
CA GLU A 692 -15.04 -24.58 3.71
C GLU A 692 -15.21 -24.29 5.19
N ARG A 693 -15.72 -23.10 5.51
CA ARG A 693 -15.87 -22.56 6.88
C ARG A 693 -14.58 -22.38 7.70
N LYS A 694 -13.40 -22.70 7.15
CA LYS A 694 -12.09 -22.52 7.79
C LYS A 694 -11.19 -21.47 7.14
N GLY A 695 -11.47 -21.06 5.90
CA GLY A 695 -10.72 -20.00 5.22
C GLY A 695 -9.90 -20.49 4.03
N TYR A 696 -8.90 -19.70 3.64
CA TYR A 696 -8.08 -19.94 2.45
C TYR A 696 -6.69 -20.43 2.84
N PHE A 697 -6.16 -21.36 2.07
CA PHE A 697 -4.87 -21.99 2.36
C PHE A 697 -4.06 -22.17 1.08
N ARG A 698 -2.74 -22.03 1.18
CA ARG A 698 -1.78 -22.43 0.15
C ARG A 698 -1.13 -23.75 0.55
N CYS A 699 -1.07 -24.71 -0.37
CA CYS A 699 -0.33 -25.95 -0.15
C CYS A 699 1.18 -25.69 -0.19
N ASP A 700 1.85 -25.78 0.96
CA ASP A 700 3.31 -25.62 1.06
C ASP A 700 4.04 -26.96 0.85
N VAL A 701 3.50 -28.04 1.41
CA VAL A 701 3.99 -29.41 1.21
C VAL A 701 2.82 -30.30 0.76
N PRO A 702 2.84 -30.84 -0.47
CA PRO A 702 1.75 -31.68 -0.99
C PRO A 702 1.79 -33.10 -0.39
N PHE A 703 0.80 -33.90 -0.74
CA PHE A 703 0.73 -35.29 -0.28
C PHE A 703 1.92 -36.10 -0.82
N VAL A 704 2.66 -36.73 0.09
CA VAL A 704 3.77 -37.65 -0.26
C VAL A 704 3.42 -39.08 0.11
N LYS A 705 2.94 -39.30 1.35
CA LYS A 705 2.54 -40.61 1.88
C LYS A 705 1.64 -40.43 3.11
N PRO A 706 0.81 -41.42 3.48
CA PRO A 706 -0.13 -41.28 4.61
C PRO A 706 0.51 -40.91 5.95
N SER A 707 1.78 -41.29 6.17
CA SER A 707 2.50 -41.00 7.41
C SER A 707 3.03 -39.56 7.52
N LYS A 708 2.89 -38.73 6.47
CA LYS A 708 3.29 -37.32 6.46
C LYS A 708 2.08 -36.47 6.12
N PRO A 709 1.73 -35.45 6.93
CA PRO A 709 0.62 -34.58 6.63
C PRO A 709 0.90 -33.70 5.41
N ILE A 710 -0.16 -33.29 4.70
CA ILE A 710 -0.10 -32.14 3.79
C ILE A 710 0.06 -30.89 4.67
N VAL A 711 1.00 -30.01 4.34
CA VAL A 711 1.19 -28.74 5.06
C VAL A 711 0.50 -27.62 4.30
N LEU A 712 -0.44 -26.96 4.96
CA LEU A 712 -1.27 -25.90 4.41
C LEU A 712 -1.03 -24.59 5.16
N PHE A 713 -0.60 -23.55 4.46
CA PHE A 713 -0.36 -22.23 5.03
C PHE A 713 -1.63 -21.38 4.94
N ALA A 714 -2.11 -20.87 6.07
CA ALA A 714 -3.27 -20.02 6.13
C ALA A 714 -3.00 -18.67 5.41
N ILE A 715 -3.90 -18.34 4.49
CA ILE A 715 -3.91 -17.07 3.76
C ILE A 715 -4.90 -16.14 4.48
N PRO A 716 -4.47 -14.98 4.99
CA PRO A 716 -5.37 -14.05 5.64
C PRO A 716 -6.44 -13.54 4.67
N ASP A 717 -7.63 -13.27 5.19
CA ASP A 717 -8.81 -12.90 4.40
C ASP A 717 -9.22 -11.43 4.57
N GLY A 718 -8.41 -10.66 5.32
CA GLY A 718 -8.60 -9.24 5.61
C GLY A 718 -9.35 -8.94 6.91
N ARG A 719 -9.73 -9.96 7.70
CA ARG A 719 -10.33 -9.79 9.03
C ARG A 719 -9.27 -10.01 10.12
N GLN A 720 -9.36 -9.26 11.22
CA GLN A 720 -8.44 -9.35 12.37
C GLN A 720 -8.60 -10.62 13.22
N GLN A 721 -9.53 -11.53 12.88
CA GLN A 721 -9.70 -12.79 13.62
C GLN A 721 -8.80 -13.89 13.04
N SER A 722 -8.36 -14.79 13.94
CA SER A 722 -7.78 -16.09 13.59
C SER A 722 -8.57 -16.74 12.45
N VAL A 723 -7.85 -17.26 11.45
CA VAL A 723 -8.45 -17.89 10.26
C VAL A 723 -9.18 -19.17 10.68
N LEU A 724 -8.64 -19.88 11.67
CA LEU A 724 -9.25 -21.03 12.31
C LEU A 724 -9.88 -20.59 13.65
N LYS A 725 -11.21 -20.73 13.73
CA LYS A 725 -11.97 -20.58 14.98
C LYS A 725 -12.09 -21.90 15.71
#